data_AF-A0A1G2MHP6-F1
#
_entry.id   AF-A0A1G2MHP6-F1
#
_cell.length_a   1.000
_cell.length_b   1.000
_cell.length_c   1.000
_cell.angle_alpha   90.00
_cell.angle_beta   90.00
_cell.angle_gamma   90.00
#
_symmetry.space_group_name_H-M   'P 1'
#
loop_
_entity.id
_entity.type
_entity.pdbx_description
1 polymer ?
#
loop_
_entity_poly.entity_id
_entity_poly.type
_entity_poly.pdbx_seq_one_letter_code
_entity_poly.pdbx_strand_id
1 'polypeptide(L)'
;MVVPRDINAEMKESYLDYAMSVITARALPDARDGLKPVHRRILYSMHEMGLTASAKTRKSATVVGDVLGKYHPHGDISVYDAMVKMAQDFSFRYPLVIGQGNMGCFTKDTKVRLSDGRSLSFGDLVEEEKQGKRNYTFTVDKNKRVKIVRIIHPRVTRRNAELIQVTLDNGEKIRSTPDHRYLLKNGAYKEARHLKSGESLMPLYTRLSKKGDAPLTDMEEYEMILHPNHREWVFTHHLADEFNITNAVYSRSAGRVRHHRDFNKLNNSPENILRMHWLDHRRLHSALTKERHQNDKEYVRKIAEGHRVFWDKRESRERMGERVSQQNREKWKNPEYREKMRVFLSDVNKKYIAAHPERRIEYGKRMTARLKESWQNPEYRTWMHEKIIKGNKNHRTNRTGKLKFDTICRNILSSGKQLTASSFEEKRKEVYPYGAATGWETGLSRYYNGNAETVQASIVANHKVVSVQQLQEREDVYDLTIDDTHNFALAAGVFVHNSLDGDPPAAYRYTEAKMSRLAGDMLSDIEKDTVDLRPNFDGTRREPVVLPAGAPNLLLNGTLGIAVGMATNIPPHNLREVISAAVHLIDNEDATTEDLLTFIQGPDFPTGGVVFGAKDMHHAYSTGKGGVVTRGVAEIVENKGGQFQIIITSIPYRVNKAELIVRIADLVREKKVEGIKGLRDESTKDVRIVIDLKQESFPEKVLNFLYKHTPLEETFHFNTVALVHGVPQTLSLKALLSEFLSHRREVMKRRTSFDLARATEREHILLGLKKALDHIDEIIKLIKKSKDVDDARTSLIQTFKFSDIQARAILDMRLQKLAGLERKKVEEELKMVQALIAELNGILGSEKKMLAVIKRELQGIGEKYGDERRTRVVKHGAKEFSEEDLIPDEDAVLVLTKGGYVKRTDPEEYRKQRRGGIGVVDLDTKDEDFVTHVITGTAHNDLLFFTDMGKAYQIKMYEIPEARRATKGKSVMNFLQLGAEEKVTSILPMPKEVKGAALSLLMITRAGIGKKTKAASFHDVRRSGLIAIKLKAGDELVSASFVEKGDEAVLVTGKGQSIRFKVSDIREMGRGASGVKAMRLKKGDTIVGTGIIGKKMEHPELLVIMKNGYGKRTKLKEYKTQKRGGSGVKTAKISSKTGDLIAAHVITSPNEEVVAISRKSQVIRTDVKGIATLSRQTQGVRIMKLREGDSIASLTCL
;
A
#
# COMPACT_ATOMS: atom_id res chain seq x y z
N MET A 1 19.39 50.42 28.42
CA MET A 1 20.19 50.82 27.24
C MET A 1 19.58 50.17 26.02
N VAL A 2 19.17 50.96 25.03
CA VAL A 2 18.79 50.45 23.71
C VAL A 2 20.07 50.44 22.87
N VAL A 3 20.53 49.25 22.48
CA VAL A 3 21.72 49.10 21.65
C VAL A 3 21.26 49.02 20.19
N PRO A 4 21.69 49.94 19.30
CA PRO A 4 21.39 49.81 17.88
C PRO A 4 22.08 48.56 17.32
N ARG A 5 21.30 47.67 16.70
CA ARG A 5 21.77 46.43 16.06
C ARG A 5 21.30 46.36 14.61
N ASP A 6 22.13 45.75 13.75
CA ASP A 6 21.76 45.43 12.38
C ASP A 6 20.69 44.33 12.35
N ILE A 7 19.64 44.53 11.55
CA ILE A 7 18.47 43.65 11.51
C ILE A 7 18.81 42.24 11.00
N ASN A 8 19.76 42.11 10.06
CA ASN A 8 20.16 40.80 9.55
C ASN A 8 20.98 40.02 10.57
N ALA A 9 21.88 40.71 11.27
CA ALA A 9 22.64 40.13 12.38
C ALA A 9 21.70 39.68 13.51
N GLU A 10 20.76 40.52 13.91
CA GLU A 10 19.76 40.22 14.94
C GLU A 10 18.85 39.06 14.54
N MET A 11 18.32 39.06 13.29
CA MET A 11 17.50 37.96 12.79
C MET A 11 18.28 36.65 12.72
N LYS A 12 19.56 36.67 12.35
CA LYS A 12 20.42 35.47 12.28
C LYS A 12 20.70 34.92 13.68
N GLU A 13 21.08 35.79 14.63
CA GLU A 13 21.33 35.41 16.03
C GLU A 13 20.04 34.88 16.68
N SER A 14 18.94 35.63 16.59
CA SER A 14 17.61 35.21 17.07
C SER A 14 17.12 33.91 16.43
N TYR A 15 17.35 33.69 15.13
CA TYR A 15 17.00 32.44 14.45
C TYR A 15 17.87 31.28 14.92
N LEU A 16 19.18 31.48 15.09
CA LEU A 16 20.09 30.45 15.61
C LEU A 16 19.76 30.09 17.05
N ASP A 17 19.49 31.08 17.91
CA ASP A 17 19.09 30.87 19.30
C ASP A 17 17.73 30.17 19.39
N TYR A 18 16.76 30.57 18.57
CA TYR A 18 15.49 29.88 18.45
C TYR A 18 15.69 28.43 17.96
N ALA A 19 16.46 28.22 16.89
CA ALA A 19 16.74 26.90 16.35
C ALA A 19 17.43 26.00 17.38
N MET A 20 18.45 26.50 18.09
CA MET A 20 19.16 25.79 19.15
C MET A 20 18.24 25.49 20.34
N SER A 21 17.36 26.43 20.72
CA SER A 21 16.36 26.20 21.77
C SER A 21 15.38 25.08 21.36
N VAL A 22 14.95 25.03 20.09
CA VAL A 22 14.04 24.00 19.59
C VAL A 22 14.75 22.64 19.50
N ILE A 23 16.00 22.62 19.03
CA ILE A 23 16.82 21.41 18.93
C ILE A 23 17.04 20.79 20.32
N THR A 24 17.48 21.59 21.28
CA THR A 24 17.83 21.14 22.64
C THR A 24 16.61 20.86 23.52
N ALA A 25 15.54 21.65 23.39
CA ALA A 25 14.38 21.53 24.27
C ALA A 25 13.28 20.59 23.74
N ARG A 26 13.34 20.12 22.49
CA ARG A 26 12.24 19.32 21.90
C ARG A 26 12.68 18.13 21.04
N ALA A 27 13.65 18.31 20.15
CA ALA A 27 13.76 17.44 18.98
C ALA A 27 14.71 16.25 19.15
N LEU A 28 15.90 16.46 19.75
CA LEU A 28 16.95 15.45 19.89
C LEU A 28 16.97 14.80 21.29
N PRO A 29 17.35 13.52 21.39
CA PRO A 29 17.62 12.89 22.68
C PRO A 29 18.97 13.35 23.24
N ASP A 30 19.15 13.26 24.56
CA ASP A 30 20.49 13.38 25.18
C ASP A 30 21.18 12.01 25.18
N ALA A 31 22.47 11.98 24.89
CA ALA A 31 23.23 10.75 24.79
C ALA A 31 23.34 10.00 26.13
N ARG A 32 23.22 10.70 27.26
CA ARG A 32 23.37 10.13 28.62
C ARG A 32 22.22 9.21 29.02
N ASP A 33 20.98 9.61 28.77
CA ASP A 33 19.79 8.81 29.12
C ASP A 33 18.96 8.34 27.92
N GLY A 34 19.28 8.82 26.72
CA GLY A 34 18.60 8.46 25.49
C GLY A 34 17.16 8.96 25.36
N LEU A 35 16.73 9.91 26.19
CA LEU A 35 15.37 10.42 26.21
C LEU A 35 15.29 11.83 25.64
N LYS A 36 14.13 12.17 25.09
CA LYS A 36 13.78 13.56 24.77
C LYS A 36 13.21 14.24 26.01
N PRO A 37 13.24 15.58 26.10
CA PRO A 37 12.71 16.29 27.26
C PRO A 37 11.26 15.90 27.61
N VAL A 38 10.39 15.70 26.62
CA VAL A 38 9.01 15.25 26.86
C VAL A 38 8.94 13.84 27.50
N HIS A 39 9.79 12.91 27.09
CA HIS A 39 9.83 11.57 27.67
C HIS A 39 10.27 11.60 29.13
N ARG A 40 11.28 12.41 29.47
CA ARG A 40 11.74 12.60 30.86
C ARG A 40 10.63 13.14 31.74
N ARG A 41 9.94 14.19 31.29
CA ARG A 41 8.84 14.83 32.03
C ARG A 41 7.70 13.86 32.30
N ILE A 42 7.35 13.01 31.33
CA ILE A 42 6.34 11.95 31.50
C ILE A 42 6.78 10.98 32.59
N LEU A 43 7.97 10.40 32.48
CA LEU A 43 8.45 9.41 33.46
C LEU A 43 8.61 10.03 34.86
N TYR A 44 9.15 11.25 34.96
CA TYR A 44 9.33 11.94 36.23
C TYR A 44 8.00 12.27 36.91
N SER A 45 7.02 12.79 36.17
CA SER A 45 5.67 13.02 36.70
C SER A 45 5.01 11.70 37.14
N MET A 46 5.14 10.63 36.36
CA MET A 46 4.62 9.30 36.75
C MET A 46 5.29 8.77 38.02
N HIS A 47 6.59 9.04 38.21
CA HIS A 47 7.33 8.68 39.41
C HIS A 47 6.82 9.45 40.64
N GLU A 48 6.69 10.77 40.55
CA GLU A 48 6.14 11.60 41.64
C GLU A 48 4.70 11.21 42.02
N MET A 49 3.92 10.75 41.04
CA MET A 49 2.56 10.25 41.26
C MET A 49 2.51 8.83 41.86
N GLY A 50 3.66 8.15 42.01
CA GLY A 50 3.73 6.77 42.49
C GLY A 50 3.24 5.71 41.49
N LEU A 51 3.23 6.01 40.19
CA LEU A 51 2.77 5.10 39.12
C LEU A 51 3.83 4.09 38.69
N THR A 52 4.35 3.35 39.67
CA THR A 52 5.34 2.29 39.46
C THR A 52 4.75 1.09 38.70
N ALA A 53 5.60 0.15 38.29
CA ALA A 53 5.15 -1.04 37.56
C ALA A 53 4.17 -1.93 38.35
N SER A 54 4.24 -1.93 39.69
CA SER A 54 3.32 -2.65 40.58
C SER A 54 2.04 -1.87 40.87
N ALA A 55 2.00 -0.57 40.58
CA ALA A 55 0.81 0.25 40.78
C ALA A 55 -0.32 -0.15 39.81
N LYS A 56 -1.55 0.23 40.18
CA LYS A 56 -2.70 0.21 39.25
C LYS A 56 -2.49 1.31 38.20
N THR A 57 -2.94 1.05 36.98
CA THR A 57 -2.98 2.05 35.92
C THR A 57 -3.83 3.24 36.36
N ARG A 58 -3.46 4.45 35.93
CA ARG A 58 -4.28 5.66 36.10
C ARG A 58 -4.59 6.28 34.77
N LYS A 59 -5.73 6.98 34.69
CA LYS A 59 -6.13 7.70 33.48
C LYS A 59 -4.97 8.52 32.91
N SER A 60 -4.69 8.35 31.64
CA SER A 60 -3.68 9.10 30.91
C SER A 60 -3.95 10.61 30.99
N ALA A 61 -5.21 11.04 31.12
CA ALA A 61 -5.58 12.44 31.41
C ALA A 61 -4.96 12.98 32.69
N THR A 62 -4.86 12.15 33.73
CA THR A 62 -4.26 12.56 34.99
C THR A 62 -2.76 12.75 34.81
N VAL A 63 -2.09 11.83 34.11
CA VAL A 63 -0.65 11.93 33.83
C VAL A 63 -0.36 13.12 32.91
N VAL A 64 -1.08 13.25 31.80
CA VAL A 64 -0.94 14.37 30.84
C VAL A 64 -1.23 15.69 31.54
N GLY A 65 -2.30 15.77 32.34
CA GLY A 65 -2.65 16.97 33.11
C GLY A 65 -1.58 17.36 34.12
N ASP A 66 -0.98 16.39 34.81
CA ASP A 66 0.11 16.63 35.78
C ASP A 66 1.38 17.13 35.07
N VAL A 67 1.75 16.51 33.94
CA VAL A 67 2.89 16.94 33.12
C VAL A 67 2.68 18.36 32.59
N LEU A 68 1.49 18.70 32.11
CA LEU A 68 1.18 20.06 31.64
C LEU A 68 1.18 21.07 32.77
N GLY A 69 0.55 20.73 33.90
CA GLY A 69 0.44 21.62 35.05
C GLY A 69 1.78 21.92 35.72
N LYS A 70 2.75 21.00 35.65
CA LYS A 70 4.03 21.14 36.36
C LYS A 70 5.24 21.35 35.47
N TYR A 71 5.31 20.74 34.29
CA TYR A 71 6.59 20.58 33.57
C TYR A 71 6.56 20.98 32.10
N HIS A 72 5.41 20.96 31.43
CA HIS A 72 5.33 21.07 29.98
C HIS A 72 4.51 22.30 29.51
N PRO A 73 5.14 23.29 28.84
CA PRO A 73 4.48 24.55 28.47
C PRO A 73 3.70 24.50 27.14
N HIS A 74 3.50 23.32 26.54
CA HIS A 74 2.87 23.15 25.22
C HIS A 74 1.63 22.25 25.27
N GLY A 75 1.01 21.98 24.11
CA GLY A 75 -0.25 21.25 24.02
C GLY A 75 -0.21 19.83 24.60
N ASP A 76 -1.36 19.40 25.10
CA ASP A 76 -1.66 18.07 25.63
C ASP A 76 -1.37 16.93 24.64
N ILE A 77 -1.64 17.15 23.35
CA ILE A 77 -1.43 16.18 22.27
C ILE A 77 0.02 15.71 22.21
N SER A 78 1.00 16.61 22.31
CA SER A 78 2.42 16.22 22.21
C SER A 78 2.89 15.32 23.36
N VAL A 79 2.37 15.55 24.58
CA VAL A 79 2.66 14.73 25.74
C VAL A 79 1.99 13.37 25.59
N TYR A 80 0.73 13.37 25.13
CA TYR A 80 -0.04 12.15 24.99
C TYR A 80 0.52 11.21 23.91
N ASP A 81 0.82 11.74 22.72
CA ASP A 81 1.39 10.96 21.62
C ASP A 81 2.74 10.34 22.00
N ALA A 82 3.57 11.08 22.74
CA ALA A 82 4.83 10.58 23.26
C ALA A 82 4.61 9.43 24.25
N MET A 83 3.68 9.58 25.20
CA MET A 83 3.34 8.53 26.16
C MET A 83 2.79 7.27 25.49
N VAL A 84 1.94 7.43 24.47
CA VAL A 84 1.38 6.30 23.69
C VAL A 84 2.48 5.55 22.95
N LYS A 85 3.40 6.26 22.29
CA LYS A 85 4.53 5.63 21.59
C LYS A 85 5.44 4.85 22.54
N MET A 86 5.64 5.34 23.76
CA MET A 86 6.38 4.65 24.82
C MET A 86 5.67 3.40 25.36
N ALA A 87 4.38 3.24 25.06
CA ALA A 87 3.54 2.11 25.47
C ALA A 87 3.30 1.06 24.37
N GLN A 88 3.64 1.38 23.11
CA GLN A 88 3.44 0.50 21.96
C GLN A 88 4.65 -0.39 21.70
N ASP A 89 4.44 -1.70 21.71
CA ASP A 89 5.47 -2.74 21.56
C ASP A 89 5.98 -2.94 20.12
N PHE A 90 5.30 -2.36 19.13
CA PHE A 90 5.79 -2.24 17.74
C PHE A 90 6.56 -0.93 17.49
N SER A 91 6.48 0.04 18.40
CA SER A 91 7.18 1.33 18.33
C SER A 91 8.50 1.26 19.10
N PHE A 92 8.43 0.81 20.37
CA PHE A 92 9.57 0.64 21.27
C PHE A 92 9.85 -0.85 21.45
N ARG A 93 11.12 -1.25 21.35
CA ARG A 93 11.55 -2.64 21.60
C ARG A 93 11.39 -3.03 23.07
N TYR A 94 11.61 -2.08 23.98
CA TYR A 94 11.44 -2.17 25.43
C TYR A 94 10.54 -1.02 25.92
N PRO A 95 9.21 -1.20 25.97
CA PRO A 95 8.28 -0.16 26.39
C PRO A 95 8.62 0.40 27.77
N LEU A 96 8.63 1.73 27.90
CA LEU A 96 8.87 2.44 29.16
C LEU A 96 7.55 2.76 29.88
N VAL A 97 6.43 2.69 29.17
CA VAL A 97 5.07 2.88 29.71
C VAL A 97 4.26 1.61 29.44
N ILE A 98 3.38 1.25 30.36
CA ILE A 98 2.36 0.23 30.17
C ILE A 98 1.03 0.99 30.01
N GLY A 99 0.44 0.89 28.84
CA GLY A 99 -0.88 1.45 28.54
C GLY A 99 -2.00 0.44 28.77
N GLN A 100 -3.15 0.91 29.22
CA GLN A 100 -4.41 0.16 29.25
C GLN A 100 -5.49 1.05 28.62
N GLY A 101 -6.13 0.58 27.55
CA GLY A 101 -7.05 1.39 26.75
C GLY A 101 -8.20 0.56 26.22
N ASN A 102 -9.38 1.15 26.29
CA ASN A 102 -10.68 0.49 26.27
C ASN A 102 -11.28 0.62 24.85
N MET A 103 -11.16 -0.42 24.01
CA MET A 103 -11.77 -0.55 22.66
C MET A 103 -13.24 -0.96 22.75
N GLY A 104 -14.16 -0.07 23.12
CA GLY A 104 -15.51 -0.47 23.54
C GLY A 104 -16.33 -1.22 22.48
N CYS A 105 -17.16 -2.19 22.86
CA CYS A 105 -17.79 -3.17 21.96
C CYS A 105 -19.24 -3.51 22.37
N PHE A 106 -19.99 -4.25 21.54
CA PHE A 106 -21.42 -4.57 21.73
C PHE A 106 -21.68 -6.04 22.07
N THR A 107 -22.82 -6.37 22.68
CA THR A 107 -23.21 -7.78 22.88
C THR A 107 -23.58 -8.47 21.55
N LYS A 108 -23.47 -9.81 21.52
CA LYS A 108 -23.71 -10.64 20.32
C LYS A 108 -25.04 -10.38 19.63
N ASP A 109 -26.09 -10.13 20.40
CA ASP A 109 -27.48 -9.93 19.99
C ASP A 109 -27.76 -8.52 19.44
N THR A 110 -26.83 -7.58 19.61
CA THR A 110 -27.01 -6.21 19.10
C THR A 110 -27.12 -6.22 17.57
N LYS A 111 -28.19 -5.61 17.05
CA LYS A 111 -28.52 -5.63 15.62
C LYS A 111 -27.99 -4.41 14.87
N VAL A 112 -27.36 -4.65 13.73
CA VAL A 112 -26.87 -3.64 12.79
C VAL A 112 -27.91 -3.44 11.68
N ARG A 113 -28.17 -2.18 11.31
CA ARG A 113 -29.11 -1.87 10.22
C ARG A 113 -28.40 -2.06 8.87
N LEU A 114 -28.95 -2.92 8.01
CA LEU A 114 -28.39 -3.19 6.68
C LEU A 114 -29.13 -2.41 5.59
N SER A 115 -28.43 -2.17 4.48
CA SER A 115 -28.97 -1.47 3.30
C SER A 115 -29.90 -2.32 2.43
N ASP A 116 -29.90 -3.63 2.61
CA ASP A 116 -30.86 -4.55 1.96
C ASP A 116 -32.22 -4.64 2.67
N GLY A 117 -32.43 -3.80 3.70
CA GLY A 117 -33.64 -3.75 4.49
C GLY A 117 -33.65 -4.66 5.71
N ARG A 118 -32.71 -5.61 5.83
CA ARG A 118 -32.57 -6.52 6.98
C ARG A 118 -31.90 -5.82 8.17
N SER A 119 -32.05 -6.42 9.34
CA SER A 119 -31.30 -6.04 10.56
C SER A 119 -30.76 -7.32 11.19
N LEU A 120 -29.44 -7.51 11.13
CA LEU A 120 -28.77 -8.73 11.59
C LEU A 120 -28.02 -8.48 12.89
N SER A 121 -27.97 -9.47 13.78
CA SER A 121 -27.15 -9.40 14.99
C SER A 121 -25.65 -9.49 14.64
N PHE A 122 -24.77 -9.05 15.53
CA PHE A 122 -23.33 -9.29 15.35
C PHE A 122 -23.01 -10.78 15.19
N GLY A 123 -23.71 -11.65 15.93
CA GLY A 123 -23.59 -13.10 15.76
C GLY A 123 -23.93 -13.57 14.34
N ASP A 124 -25.02 -13.08 13.77
CA ASP A 124 -25.44 -13.46 12.41
C ASP A 124 -24.50 -12.89 11.34
N LEU A 125 -23.97 -11.68 11.56
CA LEU A 125 -23.00 -11.06 10.65
C LEU A 125 -21.69 -11.84 10.57
N VAL A 126 -21.21 -12.39 11.71
CA VAL A 126 -20.03 -13.27 11.75
C VAL A 126 -20.28 -14.54 10.93
N GLU A 127 -21.47 -15.14 11.05
CA GLU A 127 -21.80 -16.37 10.31
C GLU A 127 -21.99 -16.12 8.82
N GLU A 128 -22.66 -15.02 8.43
CA GLU A 128 -22.78 -14.66 7.01
C GLU A 128 -21.42 -14.31 6.38
N GLU A 129 -20.50 -13.68 7.12
CA GLU A 129 -19.14 -13.39 6.61
C GLU A 129 -18.32 -14.68 6.42
N LYS A 130 -18.43 -15.66 7.34
CA LYS A 130 -17.81 -16.99 7.16
C LYS A 130 -18.31 -17.72 5.92
N GLN A 131 -19.55 -17.47 5.52
CA GLN A 131 -20.15 -18.00 4.29
C GLN A 131 -19.75 -17.20 3.04
N GLY A 132 -18.91 -16.17 3.18
CA GLY A 132 -18.43 -15.33 2.09
C GLY A 132 -19.44 -14.26 1.62
N LYS A 133 -20.53 -14.04 2.37
CA LYS A 133 -21.56 -13.07 2.03
C LYS A 133 -21.14 -11.66 2.45
N ARG A 134 -21.30 -10.69 1.54
CA ARG A 134 -20.94 -9.29 1.76
C ARG A 134 -22.16 -8.52 2.28
N ASN A 135 -22.03 -7.91 3.44
CA ASN A 135 -23.07 -7.09 4.07
C ASN A 135 -22.70 -5.61 4.03
N TYR A 136 -23.70 -4.74 3.91
CA TYR A 136 -23.53 -3.29 3.75
C TYR A 136 -24.46 -2.54 4.70
N THR A 137 -23.92 -1.55 5.42
CA THR A 137 -24.62 -0.73 6.41
C THR A 137 -24.55 0.76 6.06
N PHE A 138 -25.15 1.59 6.90
CA PHE A 138 -25.13 3.04 6.78
C PHE A 138 -24.05 3.64 7.67
N THR A 139 -23.41 4.71 7.20
CA THR A 139 -22.44 5.51 7.96
C THR A 139 -22.66 7.00 7.76
N VAL A 140 -22.16 7.85 8.66
CA VAL A 140 -22.23 9.31 8.58
C VAL A 140 -20.83 9.91 8.39
N ASP A 141 -20.66 10.75 7.38
CA ASP A 141 -19.38 11.43 7.13
C ASP A 141 -19.20 12.72 7.98
N LYS A 142 -18.02 13.35 7.89
CA LYS A 142 -17.69 14.60 8.60
C LYS A 142 -18.66 15.76 8.29
N ASN A 143 -19.32 15.73 7.12
CA ASN A 143 -20.33 16.72 6.71
C ASN A 143 -21.75 16.34 7.15
N LYS A 144 -21.89 15.31 7.99
CA LYS A 144 -23.14 14.74 8.47
C LYS A 144 -24.06 14.27 7.32
N ARG A 145 -23.47 13.72 6.25
CA ARG A 145 -24.19 13.03 5.17
C ARG A 145 -24.13 11.53 5.41
N VAL A 146 -25.27 10.88 5.21
CA VAL A 146 -25.39 9.42 5.34
C VAL A 146 -24.92 8.77 4.05
N LYS A 147 -24.07 7.74 4.15
CA LYS A 147 -23.56 6.96 3.02
C LYS A 147 -23.78 5.48 3.28
N ILE A 148 -23.73 4.67 2.23
CA ILE A 148 -23.65 3.21 2.35
C ILE A 148 -22.18 2.82 2.34
N VAL A 149 -21.82 1.85 3.18
CA VAL A 149 -20.47 1.32 3.31
C VAL A 149 -20.53 -0.18 3.54
N ARG A 150 -19.47 -0.89 3.17
CA ARG A 150 -19.35 -2.33 3.39
C ARG A 150 -18.98 -2.61 4.85
N ILE A 151 -19.61 -3.61 5.45
CA ILE A 151 -19.19 -4.19 6.74
C ILE A 151 -17.99 -5.11 6.48
N ILE A 152 -16.93 -4.96 7.28
CA ILE A 152 -15.70 -5.77 7.17
C ILE A 152 -15.35 -6.36 8.55
N HIS A 153 -14.98 -7.64 8.63
CA HIS A 153 -14.50 -8.29 9.86
C HIS A 153 -15.39 -8.15 11.12
N PRO A 154 -16.72 -8.39 11.09
CA PRO A 154 -17.48 -8.68 12.31
C PRO A 154 -16.81 -9.80 13.12
N ARG A 155 -16.48 -9.55 14.38
CA ARG A 155 -15.72 -10.48 15.23
C ARG A 155 -15.96 -10.26 16.71
N VAL A 156 -15.62 -11.27 17.52
CA VAL A 156 -15.47 -11.11 18.97
C VAL A 156 -14.23 -10.29 19.24
N THR A 157 -14.35 -9.24 20.04
CA THR A 157 -13.25 -8.33 20.39
C THR A 157 -12.78 -8.52 21.81
N ARG A 158 -13.69 -8.81 22.75
CA ARG A 158 -13.35 -9.18 24.14
C ARG A 158 -14.28 -10.26 24.65
N ARG A 159 -13.74 -11.12 25.50
CA ARG A 159 -14.52 -12.13 26.21
C ARG A 159 -14.83 -11.68 27.63
N ASN A 160 -15.99 -12.05 28.15
CA ASN A 160 -16.39 -11.79 29.54
C ASN A 160 -16.26 -10.31 29.98
N ALA A 161 -16.78 -9.39 29.16
CA ALA A 161 -16.69 -7.94 29.40
C ALA A 161 -17.84 -7.41 30.27
N GLU A 162 -17.59 -6.35 31.03
CA GLU A 162 -18.64 -5.62 31.77
C GLU A 162 -19.56 -4.90 30.80
N LEU A 163 -20.85 -4.85 31.12
CA LEU A 163 -21.88 -4.29 30.25
C LEU A 163 -22.64 -3.13 30.90
N ILE A 164 -23.07 -2.21 30.05
CA ILE A 164 -23.99 -1.13 30.37
C ILE A 164 -25.12 -1.13 29.34
N GLN A 165 -26.35 -0.88 29.79
CA GLN A 165 -27.53 -0.76 28.94
C GLN A 165 -27.91 0.71 28.79
N VAL A 166 -27.95 1.19 27.55
CA VAL A 166 -28.46 2.51 27.19
C VAL A 166 -29.88 2.35 26.65
N THR A 167 -30.86 2.99 27.30
CA THR A 167 -32.26 2.99 26.85
C THR A 167 -32.57 4.29 26.14
N LEU A 168 -33.15 4.23 24.96
CA LEU A 168 -33.53 5.38 24.15
C LEU A 168 -35.02 5.75 24.31
N ASP A 169 -35.39 6.97 23.93
CA ASP A 169 -36.76 7.51 23.98
C ASP A 169 -37.75 6.82 23.03
N ASN A 170 -37.23 6.07 22.05
CA ASN A 170 -38.02 5.17 21.19
C ASN A 170 -38.24 3.77 21.80
N GLY A 171 -37.76 3.52 23.02
CA GLY A 171 -37.89 2.24 23.74
C GLY A 171 -36.79 1.21 23.47
N GLU A 172 -35.89 1.48 22.52
CA GLU A 172 -34.78 0.58 22.17
C GLU A 172 -33.72 0.54 23.28
N LYS A 173 -33.14 -0.66 23.49
CA LYS A 173 -32.12 -0.91 24.52
C LYS A 173 -30.85 -1.41 23.85
N ILE A 174 -29.74 -0.73 24.09
CA ILE A 174 -28.44 -1.06 23.50
C ILE A 174 -27.51 -1.50 24.62
N ARG A 175 -27.03 -2.74 24.57
CA ARG A 175 -26.06 -3.30 25.52
C ARG A 175 -24.66 -3.22 24.93
N SER A 176 -23.77 -2.50 25.62
CA SER A 176 -22.40 -2.27 25.18
C SER A 176 -21.45 -2.24 26.36
N THR A 177 -20.15 -2.29 26.12
CA THR A 177 -19.19 -2.03 27.20
C THR A 177 -19.29 -0.57 27.69
N PRO A 178 -19.00 -0.27 28.97
CA PRO A 178 -19.09 1.07 29.53
C PRO A 178 -18.32 2.16 28.76
N ASP A 179 -17.23 1.77 28.09
CA ASP A 179 -16.34 2.60 27.29
C ASP A 179 -16.72 2.73 25.81
N HIS A 180 -17.77 2.04 25.34
CA HIS A 180 -18.20 2.16 23.94
C HIS A 180 -18.70 3.57 23.63
N ARG A 181 -18.29 4.13 22.49
CA ARG A 181 -18.61 5.52 22.11
C ARG A 181 -19.84 5.61 21.21
N TYR A 182 -20.81 6.40 21.66
CA TYR A 182 -21.99 6.78 20.89
C TYR A 182 -21.75 8.12 20.19
N LEU A 183 -22.19 8.26 18.94
CA LEU A 183 -22.13 9.51 18.20
C LEU A 183 -23.31 10.39 18.61
N LEU A 184 -23.04 11.58 19.14
CA LEU A 184 -24.06 12.58 19.47
C LEU A 184 -24.50 13.36 18.22
N LYS A 185 -25.70 13.93 18.24
CA LYS A 185 -26.24 14.73 17.12
C LYS A 185 -25.38 15.95 16.75
N ASN A 186 -24.65 16.51 17.72
CA ASN A 186 -23.72 17.60 17.46
C ASN A 186 -22.46 17.14 16.68
N GLY A 187 -22.21 15.84 16.58
CA GLY A 187 -21.06 15.23 15.90
C GLY A 187 -19.94 14.78 16.85
N ALA A 188 -20.07 15.03 18.16
CA ALA A 188 -19.10 14.57 19.15
C ALA A 188 -19.37 13.11 19.56
N TYR A 189 -18.32 12.38 19.94
CA TYR A 189 -18.44 11.03 20.50
C TYR A 189 -18.43 11.07 22.03
N LYS A 190 -19.29 10.27 22.66
CA LYS A 190 -19.37 10.14 24.12
C LYS A 190 -19.50 8.68 24.53
N GLU A 191 -18.77 8.27 25.56
CA GLU A 191 -18.85 6.90 26.07
C GLU A 191 -20.18 6.60 26.74
N ALA A 192 -20.61 5.33 26.66
CA ALA A 192 -21.84 4.81 27.21
C ALA A 192 -22.04 5.18 28.69
N ARG A 193 -21.01 4.97 29.54
CA ARG A 193 -21.04 5.31 30.98
C ARG A 193 -21.19 6.79 31.31
N HIS A 194 -20.94 7.65 30.34
CA HIS A 194 -21.01 9.10 30.52
C HIS A 194 -22.25 9.71 29.86
N LEU A 195 -23.04 8.93 29.13
CA LEU A 195 -24.32 9.38 28.59
C LEU A 195 -25.26 9.76 29.75
N LYS A 196 -25.93 10.90 29.61
CA LYS A 196 -26.91 11.40 30.57
C LYS A 196 -28.32 11.37 29.97
N SER A 197 -29.32 11.21 30.81
CA SER A 197 -30.71 11.34 30.40
C SER A 197 -30.95 12.69 29.70
N GLY A 198 -31.64 12.66 28.56
CA GLY A 198 -31.92 13.82 27.69
C GLY A 198 -30.91 14.07 26.56
N GLU A 199 -29.73 13.44 26.57
CA GLU A 199 -28.74 13.63 25.51
C GLU A 199 -29.17 12.97 24.19
N SER A 200 -29.03 13.70 23.08
CA SER A 200 -29.52 13.27 21.77
C SER A 200 -28.41 12.61 20.95
N LEU A 201 -28.60 11.34 20.63
CA LEU A 201 -27.71 10.58 19.77
C LEU A 201 -27.93 10.92 18.29
N MET A 202 -26.96 10.62 17.44
CA MET A 202 -27.04 10.85 16.00
C MET A 202 -28.04 9.86 15.39
N PRO A 203 -29.16 10.34 14.84
CA PRO A 203 -30.25 9.46 14.42
C PRO A 203 -30.10 8.99 12.97
N LEU A 204 -30.59 7.79 12.67
CA LEU A 204 -30.88 7.30 11.33
C LEU A 204 -32.40 7.35 11.13
N TYR A 205 -32.88 8.28 10.28
CA TYR A 205 -34.30 8.30 9.89
C TYR A 205 -34.49 7.68 8.50
N THR A 206 -35.43 6.76 8.41
CA THR A 206 -35.88 6.14 7.16
C THR A 206 -37.38 6.38 6.96
N ARG A 207 -37.83 6.49 5.72
CA ARG A 207 -39.27 6.47 5.34
C ARG A 207 -39.45 5.94 3.92
N LEU A 208 -40.67 5.56 3.56
CA LEU A 208 -41.02 5.25 2.17
C LEU A 208 -41.40 6.52 1.41
N SER A 209 -41.02 6.59 0.13
CA SER A 209 -41.36 7.69 -0.77
C SER A 209 -42.85 7.70 -1.11
N LYS A 210 -43.41 8.91 -1.20
CA LYS A 210 -44.81 9.17 -1.59
C LYS A 210 -44.87 9.95 -2.90
N LYS A 211 -46.06 9.97 -3.52
CA LYS A 211 -46.32 10.75 -4.73
C LYS A 211 -45.92 12.21 -4.54
N GLY A 212 -44.99 12.70 -5.38
CA GLY A 212 -44.45 14.06 -5.31
C GLY A 212 -43.07 14.19 -4.65
N ASP A 213 -42.53 13.15 -4.01
CA ASP A 213 -41.15 13.16 -3.47
C ASP A 213 -40.08 13.15 -4.60
N ALA A 214 -40.43 12.74 -5.82
CA ALA A 214 -39.57 12.82 -7.01
C ALA A 214 -40.17 13.79 -8.05
N PRO A 215 -39.41 14.79 -8.55
CA PRO A 215 -39.97 15.88 -9.37
C PRO A 215 -40.39 15.49 -10.80
N LEU A 216 -40.11 14.25 -11.27
CA LEU A 216 -40.30 13.85 -12.67
C LEU A 216 -40.74 12.38 -12.87
N THR A 217 -41.00 11.61 -11.81
CA THR A 217 -41.30 10.16 -11.88
C THR A 217 -42.23 9.72 -10.74
N ASP A 218 -43.18 8.82 -11.01
CA ASP A 218 -44.03 8.15 -10.01
C ASP A 218 -43.23 7.09 -9.20
N MET A 219 -42.15 7.51 -8.53
CA MET A 219 -41.32 6.65 -7.67
C MET A 219 -41.92 6.55 -6.26
N GLU A 220 -42.98 5.75 -6.15
CA GLU A 220 -43.63 5.43 -4.88
C GLU A 220 -43.04 4.16 -4.26
N GLU A 221 -43.05 4.09 -2.92
CA GLU A 221 -42.62 2.93 -2.12
C GLU A 221 -41.11 2.60 -2.15
N TYR A 222 -40.26 3.58 -2.46
CA TYR A 222 -38.81 3.43 -2.31
C TYR A 222 -38.37 3.88 -0.92
N GLU A 223 -37.40 3.18 -0.32
CA GLU A 223 -36.79 3.63 0.92
C GLU A 223 -36.00 4.93 0.69
N MET A 224 -36.21 5.91 1.57
CA MET A 224 -35.49 7.17 1.63
C MET A 224 -34.87 7.34 3.01
N ILE A 225 -33.70 7.98 3.05
CA ILE A 225 -32.94 8.30 4.26
C ILE A 225 -32.81 9.82 4.38
N LEU A 226 -32.96 10.34 5.60
CA LEU A 226 -32.75 11.75 5.88
C LEU A 226 -31.27 12.05 6.09
N HIS A 227 -30.71 13.02 5.38
CA HIS A 227 -29.41 13.59 5.72
C HIS A 227 -29.52 14.56 6.91
N PRO A 228 -28.84 14.31 8.05
CA PRO A 228 -28.97 15.14 9.25
C PRO A 228 -28.63 16.64 9.05
N ASN A 229 -27.68 16.97 8.17
CA ASN A 229 -27.23 18.36 7.96
C ASN A 229 -28.22 19.21 7.16
N HIS A 230 -28.62 18.72 5.98
CA HIS A 230 -29.42 19.48 5.02
C HIS A 230 -30.93 19.27 5.18
N ARG A 231 -31.34 18.34 6.05
CA ARG A 231 -32.74 17.89 6.24
C ARG A 231 -33.41 17.49 4.92
N GLU A 232 -32.63 16.85 4.06
CA GLU A 232 -33.06 16.40 2.74
C GLU A 232 -33.25 14.88 2.78
N TRP A 233 -34.37 14.41 2.22
CA TRP A 233 -34.64 12.99 2.04
C TRP A 233 -34.03 12.52 0.71
N VAL A 234 -33.14 11.54 0.79
CA VAL A 234 -32.47 10.96 -0.37
C VAL A 234 -32.85 9.50 -0.50
N PHE A 235 -33.12 9.04 -1.71
CA PHE A 235 -33.45 7.64 -1.98
C PHE A 235 -32.27 6.72 -1.65
N THR A 236 -32.49 5.64 -0.90
CA THR A 236 -31.42 4.72 -0.47
C THR A 236 -30.70 4.10 -1.68
N HIS A 237 -31.42 3.72 -2.74
CA HIS A 237 -30.81 3.20 -3.97
C HIS A 237 -29.93 4.23 -4.72
N HIS A 238 -30.10 5.54 -4.48
CA HIS A 238 -29.16 6.55 -4.98
C HIS A 238 -27.84 6.51 -4.21
N LEU A 239 -27.88 6.27 -2.89
CA LEU A 239 -26.68 6.10 -2.07
C LEU A 239 -25.91 4.84 -2.46
N ALA A 240 -26.62 3.76 -2.80
CA ALA A 240 -26.04 2.51 -3.29
C ALA A 240 -25.39 2.68 -4.68
N ASP A 241 -26.04 3.43 -5.58
CA ASP A 241 -25.49 3.84 -6.86
C ASP A 241 -24.23 4.73 -6.68
N GLU A 242 -24.25 5.68 -5.74
CA GLU A 242 -23.10 6.51 -5.42
C GLU A 242 -21.93 5.67 -4.86
N PHE A 243 -22.21 4.69 -4.00
CA PHE A 243 -21.21 3.73 -3.51
C PHE A 243 -20.57 2.98 -4.69
N ASN A 244 -21.37 2.45 -5.62
CA ASN A 244 -20.86 1.72 -6.78
C ASN A 244 -20.02 2.60 -7.72
N ILE A 245 -20.41 3.86 -7.92
CA ILE A 245 -19.62 4.82 -8.71
C ILE A 245 -18.30 5.14 -8.01
N THR A 246 -18.32 5.37 -6.70
CA THR A 246 -17.14 5.70 -5.91
C THR A 246 -16.15 4.54 -5.86
N ASN A 247 -16.66 3.31 -5.78
CA ASN A 247 -15.86 2.08 -5.78
C ASN A 247 -15.58 1.52 -7.19
N ALA A 248 -15.81 2.32 -8.24
CA ALA A 248 -15.55 1.98 -9.64
C ALA A 248 -16.18 0.65 -10.13
N VAL A 249 -17.30 0.22 -9.53
CA VAL A 249 -18.08 -0.95 -10.00
C VAL A 249 -18.66 -0.69 -11.39
N TYR A 250 -19.08 0.55 -11.64
CA TYR A 250 -19.41 1.09 -12.95
C TYR A 250 -19.25 2.62 -12.95
N SER A 251 -19.14 3.22 -14.14
CA SER A 251 -19.10 4.68 -14.30
C SER A 251 -20.48 5.28 -14.57
N ARG A 252 -20.61 6.60 -14.42
CA ARG A 252 -21.84 7.33 -14.77
C ARG A 252 -22.23 7.19 -16.25
N SER A 253 -21.29 6.82 -17.14
CA SER A 253 -21.57 6.62 -18.57
C SER A 253 -22.29 5.30 -18.86
N ALA A 254 -22.36 4.35 -17.92
CA ALA A 254 -23.05 3.06 -18.08
C ALA A 254 -24.58 3.19 -18.21
N GLY A 255 -25.14 4.37 -17.93
CA GLY A 255 -26.57 4.61 -18.08
C GLY A 255 -27.12 5.63 -17.11
N ARG A 256 -28.29 6.18 -17.45
CA ARG A 256 -29.02 7.14 -16.60
C ARG A 256 -30.04 6.49 -15.67
N VAL A 257 -30.44 5.24 -15.95
CA VAL A 257 -31.45 4.53 -15.17
C VAL A 257 -30.76 3.68 -14.11
N ARG A 258 -31.20 3.83 -12.85
CA ARG A 258 -30.83 2.95 -11.73
C ARG A 258 -31.89 1.88 -11.61
N HIS A 259 -31.49 0.62 -11.59
CA HIS A 259 -32.42 -0.50 -11.55
C HIS A 259 -31.97 -1.54 -10.52
N HIS A 260 -32.93 -2.05 -9.76
CA HIS A 260 -32.76 -3.16 -8.82
C HIS A 260 -32.79 -4.49 -9.59
N ARG A 261 -31.73 -5.30 -9.51
CA ARG A 261 -31.61 -6.56 -10.26
C ARG A 261 -32.75 -7.53 -9.95
N ASP A 262 -33.16 -7.59 -8.69
CA ASP A 262 -34.23 -8.44 -8.18
C ASP A 262 -35.64 -7.81 -8.26
N PHE A 263 -35.77 -6.60 -8.81
CA PHE A 263 -37.00 -5.81 -8.85
C PHE A 263 -37.60 -5.46 -7.47
N ASN A 264 -36.88 -5.71 -6.37
CA ASN A 264 -37.29 -5.36 -5.03
C ASN A 264 -36.77 -3.95 -4.67
N LYS A 265 -37.70 -2.99 -4.62
CA LYS A 265 -37.43 -1.57 -4.34
C LYS A 265 -36.77 -1.31 -2.97
N LEU A 266 -36.85 -2.27 -2.05
CA LEU A 266 -36.33 -2.16 -0.68
C LEU A 266 -34.95 -2.79 -0.50
N ASN A 267 -34.52 -3.65 -1.42
CA ASN A 267 -33.19 -4.25 -1.38
C ASN A 267 -32.17 -3.29 -1.99
N ASN A 268 -31.68 -2.34 -1.19
CA ASN A 268 -30.74 -1.32 -1.64
C ASN A 268 -29.27 -1.73 -1.40
N SER A 269 -28.98 -3.03 -1.33
CA SER A 269 -27.59 -3.51 -1.36
C SER A 269 -26.91 -3.02 -2.64
N PRO A 270 -25.68 -2.46 -2.57
CA PRO A 270 -24.95 -2.05 -3.76
C PRO A 270 -24.84 -3.14 -4.84
N GLU A 271 -24.80 -4.42 -4.46
CA GLU A 271 -24.74 -5.55 -5.39
C GLU A 271 -26.04 -5.75 -6.19
N ASN A 272 -27.16 -5.26 -5.67
CA ASN A 272 -28.46 -5.31 -6.31
C ASN A 272 -28.73 -4.10 -7.24
N ILE A 273 -27.91 -3.05 -7.19
CA ILE A 273 -28.14 -1.82 -7.97
C ILE A 273 -27.25 -1.78 -9.21
N LEU A 274 -27.86 -1.55 -10.37
CA LEU A 274 -27.15 -1.46 -11.64
C LEU A 274 -27.55 -0.20 -12.42
N ARG A 275 -26.63 0.31 -13.26
CA ARG A 275 -26.92 1.37 -14.23
C ARG A 275 -27.10 0.80 -15.63
N MET A 276 -28.13 1.26 -16.32
CA MET A 276 -28.38 0.90 -17.72
C MET A 276 -28.96 2.06 -18.51
N HIS A 277 -28.84 2.01 -19.84
CA HIS A 277 -29.48 2.98 -20.73
C HIS A 277 -31.00 2.78 -20.74
N TRP A 278 -31.74 3.86 -21.01
CA TRP A 278 -33.20 3.84 -21.03
C TRP A 278 -33.79 2.80 -22.00
N LEU A 279 -33.13 2.59 -23.15
CA LEU A 279 -33.53 1.59 -24.13
C LEU A 279 -33.44 0.16 -23.60
N ASP A 280 -32.36 -0.16 -22.89
CA ASP A 280 -32.12 -1.50 -22.32
C ASP A 280 -33.07 -1.77 -21.15
N HIS A 281 -33.31 -0.76 -20.31
CA HIS A 281 -34.32 -0.83 -19.26
C HIS A 281 -35.72 -1.12 -19.80
N ARG A 282 -36.11 -0.42 -20.87
CA ARG A 282 -37.41 -0.65 -21.53
C ARG A 282 -37.48 -2.04 -22.15
N ARG A 283 -36.40 -2.54 -22.75
CA ARG A 283 -36.34 -3.90 -23.30
C ARG A 283 -36.47 -4.96 -22.21
N LEU A 284 -35.76 -4.80 -21.08
CA LEU A 284 -35.82 -5.70 -19.93
C LEU A 284 -37.26 -5.81 -19.39
N HIS A 285 -37.91 -4.68 -19.10
CA HIS A 285 -39.29 -4.68 -18.64
C HIS A 285 -40.27 -5.21 -19.70
N SER A 286 -40.05 -4.89 -20.98
CA SER A 286 -40.90 -5.42 -22.06
C SER A 286 -40.78 -6.94 -22.18
N ALA A 287 -39.58 -7.51 -21.99
CA ALA A 287 -39.37 -8.95 -21.99
C ALA A 287 -40.05 -9.60 -20.78
N LEU A 288 -39.89 -9.04 -19.57
CA LEU A 288 -40.55 -9.52 -18.35
C LEU A 288 -42.08 -9.44 -18.45
N THR A 289 -42.62 -8.34 -18.97
CA THR A 289 -44.07 -8.18 -19.20
C THR A 289 -44.58 -9.18 -20.23
N LYS A 290 -43.81 -9.46 -21.30
CA LYS A 290 -44.14 -10.48 -22.29
C LYS A 290 -44.16 -11.89 -21.67
N GLU A 291 -43.17 -12.22 -20.86
CA GLU A 291 -43.09 -13.49 -20.14
C GLU A 291 -44.25 -13.66 -19.14
N ARG A 292 -44.55 -12.63 -18.34
CA ARG A 292 -45.73 -12.62 -17.44
C ARG A 292 -47.03 -12.74 -18.22
N HIS A 293 -47.16 -12.08 -19.37
CA HIS A 293 -48.34 -12.25 -20.23
C HIS A 293 -48.51 -13.66 -20.80
N GLN A 294 -47.41 -14.41 -20.97
CA GLN A 294 -47.44 -15.78 -21.48
C GLN A 294 -47.70 -16.80 -20.37
N ASN A 295 -47.14 -16.58 -19.17
CA ASN A 295 -47.05 -17.60 -18.13
C ASN A 295 -47.96 -17.33 -16.91
N ASP A 296 -48.40 -16.10 -16.68
CA ASP A 296 -49.23 -15.71 -15.51
C ASP A 296 -50.66 -15.34 -15.94
N LYS A 297 -51.56 -16.33 -15.84
CA LYS A 297 -52.98 -16.19 -16.21
C LYS A 297 -53.72 -15.17 -15.33
N GLU A 298 -53.29 -14.93 -14.10
CA GLU A 298 -53.92 -13.98 -13.18
C GLU A 298 -53.54 -12.53 -13.55
N TYR A 299 -52.27 -12.31 -13.91
CA TYR A 299 -51.78 -11.03 -14.42
C TYR A 299 -52.50 -10.61 -15.71
N VAL A 300 -52.66 -11.53 -16.67
CA VAL A 300 -53.40 -11.28 -17.92
C VAL A 300 -54.85 -10.87 -17.64
N ARG A 301 -55.51 -11.56 -16.70
CA ARG A 301 -56.89 -11.28 -16.30
C ARG A 301 -57.04 -9.87 -15.70
N LYS A 302 -56.15 -9.48 -14.79
CA LYS A 302 -56.13 -8.14 -14.16
C LYS A 302 -55.89 -7.02 -15.18
N ILE A 303 -55.01 -7.21 -16.17
CA ILE A 303 -54.77 -6.23 -17.23
C ILE A 303 -55.99 -6.09 -18.16
N ALA A 304 -56.61 -7.21 -18.56
CA ALA A 304 -57.80 -7.19 -19.41
C ALA A 304 -58.98 -6.47 -18.71
N GLU A 305 -59.15 -6.72 -17.41
CA GLU A 305 -60.16 -6.05 -16.59
C GLU A 305 -59.87 -4.54 -16.43
N GLY A 306 -58.61 -4.17 -16.21
CA GLY A 306 -58.18 -2.77 -16.15
C GLY A 306 -58.37 -2.02 -17.47
N HIS A 307 -58.09 -2.65 -18.63
CA HIS A 307 -58.33 -2.06 -19.95
C HIS A 307 -59.83 -1.87 -20.22
N ARG A 308 -60.67 -2.85 -19.87
CA ARG A 308 -62.12 -2.74 -20.00
C ARG A 308 -62.65 -1.56 -19.18
N VAL A 309 -62.26 -1.47 -17.91
CA VAL A 309 -62.66 -0.37 -17.01
C VAL A 309 -62.13 1.00 -17.48
N PHE A 310 -60.96 1.05 -18.12
CA PHE A 310 -60.39 2.30 -18.65
C PHE A 310 -61.14 2.79 -19.90
N TRP A 311 -61.46 1.90 -20.86
CA TRP A 311 -62.08 2.28 -22.13
C TRP A 311 -63.60 2.46 -22.07
N ASP A 312 -64.28 1.88 -21.07
CA ASP A 312 -65.70 2.13 -20.81
C ASP A 312 -65.97 3.56 -20.31
N LYS A 313 -65.00 4.19 -19.66
CA LYS A 313 -65.12 5.57 -19.17
C LYS A 313 -64.96 6.58 -20.32
N ARG A 314 -66.04 7.30 -20.64
CA ARG A 314 -66.04 8.37 -21.66
C ARG A 314 -64.97 9.44 -21.42
N GLU A 315 -64.78 9.85 -20.16
CA GLU A 315 -63.70 10.77 -19.79
C GLU A 315 -62.31 10.25 -20.14
N SER A 316 -62.01 8.96 -19.98
CA SER A 316 -60.69 8.39 -20.29
C SER A 316 -60.39 8.45 -21.79
N ARG A 317 -61.42 8.26 -22.63
CA ARG A 317 -61.33 8.36 -24.09
C ARG A 317 -61.06 9.79 -24.54
N GLU A 318 -61.78 10.76 -23.97
CA GLU A 318 -61.59 12.18 -24.23
C GLU A 318 -60.20 12.65 -23.76
N ARG A 319 -59.76 12.24 -22.57
CA ARG A 319 -58.43 12.56 -22.00
C ARG A 319 -57.28 11.99 -22.84
N MET A 320 -57.44 10.78 -23.40
CA MET A 320 -56.43 10.18 -24.27
C MET A 320 -56.38 10.86 -25.65
N GLY A 321 -57.54 11.25 -26.19
CA GLY A 321 -57.62 12.07 -27.40
C GLY A 321 -56.92 13.42 -27.23
N GLU A 322 -57.17 14.11 -26.11
CA GLU A 322 -56.48 15.35 -25.76
C GLU A 322 -54.97 15.14 -25.61
N ARG A 323 -54.54 14.06 -24.94
CA ARG A 323 -53.12 13.76 -24.73
C ARG A 323 -52.37 13.47 -26.03
N VAL A 324 -52.98 12.76 -26.97
CA VAL A 324 -52.41 12.54 -28.32
C VAL A 324 -52.35 13.86 -29.10
N SER A 325 -53.39 14.69 -28.99
CA SER A 325 -53.41 16.03 -29.57
C SER A 325 -52.30 16.93 -28.99
N GLN A 326 -52.05 16.83 -27.69
CA GLN A 326 -51.03 17.59 -26.97
C GLN A 326 -49.62 17.08 -27.29
N GLN A 327 -49.41 15.77 -27.42
CA GLN A 327 -48.15 15.18 -27.89
C GLN A 327 -47.83 15.58 -29.33
N ASN A 328 -48.84 15.65 -30.20
CA ASN A 328 -48.65 16.19 -31.54
C ASN A 328 -48.22 17.66 -31.46
N ARG A 329 -48.90 18.50 -30.67
CA ARG A 329 -48.48 19.90 -30.44
C ARG A 329 -47.06 20.03 -29.89
N GLU A 330 -46.59 19.09 -29.07
CA GLU A 330 -45.20 19.06 -28.57
C GLU A 330 -44.19 18.58 -29.60
N LYS A 331 -44.51 17.59 -30.42
CA LYS A 331 -43.66 17.20 -31.56
C LYS A 331 -43.48 18.37 -32.53
N TRP A 332 -44.53 19.15 -32.75
CA TRP A 332 -44.49 20.42 -33.48
C TRP A 332 -43.65 21.51 -32.80
N LYS A 333 -43.13 21.32 -31.57
CA LYS A 333 -42.13 22.20 -30.95
C LYS A 333 -40.69 21.74 -31.23
N ASN A 334 -40.45 20.53 -31.72
CA ASN A 334 -39.09 20.12 -32.10
C ASN A 334 -38.69 20.83 -33.42
N PRO A 335 -37.58 21.61 -33.45
CA PRO A 335 -37.14 22.32 -34.66
C PRO A 335 -36.85 21.39 -35.84
N GLU A 336 -36.26 20.21 -35.62
CA GLU A 336 -35.99 19.24 -36.68
C GLU A 336 -37.27 18.59 -37.20
N TYR A 337 -38.22 18.26 -36.33
CA TYR A 337 -39.52 17.72 -36.75
C TYR A 337 -40.34 18.78 -37.50
N ARG A 338 -40.29 20.03 -37.03
CA ARG A 338 -40.84 21.20 -37.73
C ARG A 338 -40.18 21.40 -39.07
N GLU A 339 -38.86 21.26 -39.16
CA GLU A 339 -38.11 21.44 -40.40
C GLU A 339 -38.43 20.32 -41.40
N LYS A 340 -38.52 19.08 -40.92
CA LYS A 340 -38.94 17.92 -41.72
C LYS A 340 -40.37 18.05 -42.22
N MET A 341 -41.29 18.51 -41.37
CA MET A 341 -42.68 18.80 -41.77
C MET A 341 -42.79 20.08 -42.60
N ARG A 342 -41.91 21.06 -42.43
CA ARG A 342 -41.84 22.28 -43.24
C ARG A 342 -41.41 21.94 -44.66
N VAL A 343 -40.39 21.11 -44.84
CA VAL A 343 -39.95 20.63 -46.16
C VAL A 343 -41.04 19.77 -46.81
N PHE A 344 -41.63 18.83 -46.07
CA PHE A 344 -42.72 17.98 -46.55
C PHE A 344 -43.97 18.80 -46.94
N LEU A 345 -44.45 19.69 -46.08
CA LEU A 345 -45.62 20.54 -46.36
C LEU A 345 -45.31 21.64 -47.39
N SER A 346 -44.06 22.10 -47.50
CA SER A 346 -43.62 23.02 -48.56
C SER A 346 -43.65 22.34 -49.92
N ASP A 347 -43.20 21.09 -50.03
CA ASP A 347 -43.31 20.33 -51.28
C ASP A 347 -44.75 19.98 -51.62
N VAL A 348 -45.58 19.66 -50.62
CA VAL A 348 -47.03 19.45 -50.82
C VAL A 348 -47.73 20.75 -51.24
N ASN A 349 -47.43 21.89 -50.60
CA ASN A 349 -47.99 23.20 -50.97
C ASN A 349 -47.48 23.70 -52.32
N LYS A 350 -46.22 23.44 -52.69
CA LYS A 350 -45.69 23.80 -54.01
C LYS A 350 -46.38 22.99 -55.11
N LYS A 351 -46.59 21.69 -54.89
CA LYS A 351 -47.37 20.84 -55.80
C LYS A 351 -48.84 21.26 -55.85
N TYR A 352 -49.42 21.68 -54.73
CA TYR A 352 -50.81 22.14 -54.64
C TYR A 352 -51.03 23.51 -55.31
N ILE A 353 -50.13 24.47 -55.11
CA ILE A 353 -50.16 25.81 -55.75
C ILE A 353 -49.82 25.72 -57.24
N ALA A 354 -48.96 24.79 -57.65
CA ALA A 354 -48.71 24.50 -59.06
C ALA A 354 -49.95 23.89 -59.74
N ALA A 355 -50.74 23.11 -59.00
CA ALA A 355 -52.01 22.54 -59.47
C ALA A 355 -53.21 23.52 -59.40
N HIS A 356 -53.10 24.64 -58.66
CA HIS A 356 -54.20 25.59 -58.40
C HIS A 356 -53.68 27.05 -58.35
N PRO A 357 -53.29 27.64 -59.50
CA PRO A 357 -52.65 28.96 -59.57
C PRO A 357 -53.55 30.13 -59.08
N GLU A 358 -54.87 29.97 -59.09
CA GLU A 358 -55.85 30.95 -58.62
C GLU A 358 -55.74 31.26 -57.11
N ARG A 359 -55.26 30.31 -56.30
CA ARG A 359 -55.11 30.47 -54.84
C ARG A 359 -54.00 31.44 -54.45
N ARG A 360 -53.05 31.71 -55.35
CA ARG A 360 -51.86 32.54 -55.06
C ARG A 360 -52.22 34.02 -54.90
N ILE A 361 -53.25 34.48 -55.59
CA ILE A 361 -53.74 35.88 -55.55
C ILE A 361 -54.65 36.10 -54.32
N GLU A 362 -55.36 35.06 -53.88
CA GLU A 362 -56.25 35.09 -52.71
C GLU A 362 -55.48 35.26 -51.38
N TYR A 363 -54.37 34.51 -51.21
CA TYR A 363 -53.59 34.54 -49.96
C TYR A 363 -52.86 35.87 -49.72
N GLY A 364 -52.41 36.54 -50.79
CA GLY A 364 -51.72 37.83 -50.69
C GLY A 364 -52.63 38.97 -50.20
N LYS A 365 -53.90 38.99 -50.62
CA LYS A 365 -54.86 40.02 -50.19
C LYS A 365 -55.31 39.84 -48.73
N ARG A 366 -55.34 38.60 -48.24
CA ARG A 366 -55.95 38.24 -46.95
C ARG A 366 -55.04 38.47 -45.74
N MET A 367 -53.72 38.35 -45.90
CA MET A 367 -52.75 38.54 -44.82
C MET A 367 -52.52 40.01 -44.45
N THR A 368 -52.46 40.91 -45.43
CA THR A 368 -52.22 42.34 -45.20
C THR A 368 -53.41 43.03 -44.53
N ALA A 369 -54.64 42.58 -44.81
CA ALA A 369 -55.85 43.09 -44.17
C ALA A 369 -55.91 42.71 -42.68
N ARG A 370 -55.67 41.44 -42.34
CA ARG A 370 -55.79 40.92 -40.96
C ARG A 370 -54.78 41.51 -39.97
N LEU A 371 -53.58 41.85 -40.44
CA LEU A 371 -52.51 42.33 -39.57
C LEU A 371 -52.73 43.80 -39.16
N LYS A 372 -53.32 44.61 -40.05
CA LYS A 372 -53.75 45.98 -39.73
C LYS A 372 -54.96 45.99 -38.80
N GLU A 373 -55.88 45.04 -38.98
CA GLU A 373 -57.07 44.87 -38.15
C GLU A 373 -56.73 44.45 -36.71
N SER A 374 -55.74 43.56 -36.55
CA SER A 374 -55.34 43.02 -35.24
C SER A 374 -54.62 44.02 -34.34
N TRP A 375 -53.93 45.03 -34.90
CA TRP A 375 -53.17 46.03 -34.13
C TRP A 375 -54.02 47.20 -33.63
N GLN A 376 -55.26 47.32 -34.13
CA GLN A 376 -56.26 48.27 -33.66
C GLN A 376 -57.12 47.72 -32.52
N ASN A 377 -57.05 46.41 -32.23
CA ASN A 377 -57.74 45.80 -31.09
C ASN A 377 -57.00 46.12 -29.76
N PRO A 378 -57.64 46.83 -28.81
CA PRO A 378 -57.04 47.15 -27.50
C PRO A 378 -56.67 45.90 -26.68
N GLU A 379 -57.44 44.81 -26.77
CA GLU A 379 -57.16 43.56 -26.05
C GLU A 379 -55.85 42.90 -26.50
N TYR A 380 -55.47 43.04 -27.77
CA TYR A 380 -54.22 42.50 -28.29
C TYR A 380 -52.99 43.26 -27.74
N ARG A 381 -53.14 44.57 -27.53
CA ARG A 381 -52.11 45.40 -26.86
C ARG A 381 -52.01 45.07 -25.37
N THR A 382 -53.14 44.91 -24.69
CA THR A 382 -53.21 44.52 -23.27
C THR A 382 -52.62 43.12 -23.05
N TRP A 383 -52.89 42.15 -23.94
CA TRP A 383 -52.34 40.81 -23.88
C TRP A 383 -50.80 40.77 -24.05
N MET A 384 -50.24 41.58 -24.95
CA MET A 384 -48.77 41.72 -25.05
C MET A 384 -48.17 42.39 -23.81
N HIS A 385 -48.90 43.32 -23.18
CA HIS A 385 -48.48 43.96 -21.94
C HIS A 385 -48.57 43.01 -20.73
N GLU A 386 -49.59 42.17 -20.63
CA GLU A 386 -49.73 41.12 -19.61
C GLU A 386 -48.63 40.05 -19.73
N LYS A 387 -48.18 39.74 -20.95
CA LYS A 387 -47.04 38.84 -21.17
C LYS A 387 -45.74 39.34 -20.52
N ILE A 388 -45.56 40.66 -20.46
CA ILE A 388 -44.41 41.31 -19.81
C ILE A 388 -44.56 41.22 -18.27
N ILE A 389 -45.77 41.45 -17.73
CA ILE A 389 -46.07 41.35 -16.28
C ILE A 389 -45.94 39.90 -15.76
N LYS A 390 -46.30 38.89 -16.58
CA LYS A 390 -46.18 37.47 -16.23
C LYS A 390 -44.74 36.99 -16.06
N GLY A 391 -43.75 37.71 -16.61
CA GLY A 391 -42.32 37.45 -16.41
C GLY A 391 -41.85 37.67 -14.97
N ASN A 392 -42.47 38.60 -14.23
CA ASN A 392 -42.05 38.97 -12.87
C ASN A 392 -42.64 38.08 -11.75
N LYS A 393 -43.60 37.18 -12.05
CA LYS A 393 -44.26 36.28 -11.07
C LYS A 393 -43.60 34.90 -10.88
N ASN A 394 -42.41 34.66 -11.44
CA ASN A 394 -41.74 33.35 -11.41
C ASN A 394 -40.77 33.11 -10.23
N HIS A 395 -40.81 33.90 -9.14
CA HIS A 395 -40.08 33.58 -7.91
C HIS A 395 -40.88 32.60 -7.01
N ARG A 396 -40.45 31.34 -6.94
CA ARG A 396 -40.96 30.32 -5.99
C ARG A 396 -39.87 29.88 -5.02
N THR A 397 -39.79 30.49 -3.83
CA THR A 397 -39.52 29.86 -2.50
C THR A 397 -39.26 30.93 -1.43
N ASN A 398 -40.18 31.10 -0.48
CA ASN A 398 -39.96 31.94 0.71
C ASN A 398 -39.44 31.08 1.87
N ARG A 399 -38.14 30.76 1.86
CA ARG A 399 -37.45 30.05 2.97
C ARG A 399 -37.57 30.80 4.31
N THR A 400 -37.67 32.13 4.25
CA THR A 400 -37.79 33.01 5.42
C THR A 400 -39.11 32.80 6.17
N GLY A 401 -40.21 32.54 5.45
CA GLY A 401 -41.54 32.34 6.03
C GLY A 401 -41.68 31.04 6.84
N LYS A 402 -41.02 29.95 6.41
CA LYS A 402 -40.96 28.69 7.17
C LYS A 402 -40.08 28.82 8.41
N LEU A 403 -38.92 29.49 8.29
CA LEU A 403 -38.00 29.69 9.40
C LEU A 403 -38.63 30.46 10.57
N LYS A 404 -39.44 31.49 10.27
CA LYS A 404 -40.17 32.26 11.28
C LYS A 404 -41.25 31.41 11.99
N PHE A 405 -41.97 30.58 11.24
CA PHE A 405 -42.99 29.67 11.77
C PHE A 405 -42.38 28.62 12.72
N ASP A 406 -41.30 27.94 12.29
CA ASP A 406 -40.63 26.91 13.09
C ASP A 406 -39.98 27.47 14.37
N THR A 407 -39.58 28.75 14.37
CA THR A 407 -38.97 29.42 15.53
C THR A 407 -40.00 29.72 16.62
N ILE A 408 -41.23 30.10 16.24
CA ILE A 408 -42.33 30.32 17.18
C ILE A 408 -42.74 28.99 17.82
N CYS A 409 -42.90 27.92 17.02
CA CYS A 409 -43.21 26.57 17.53
C CYS A 409 -42.15 26.06 18.52
N ARG A 410 -40.85 26.30 18.24
CA ARG A 410 -39.75 25.91 19.14
C ARG A 410 -39.80 26.63 20.49
N ASN A 411 -40.06 27.93 20.49
CA ASN A 411 -40.14 28.71 21.73
C ASN A 411 -41.29 28.28 22.65
N ILE A 412 -42.41 27.84 22.08
CA ILE A 412 -43.56 27.33 22.84
C ILE A 412 -43.22 25.99 23.49
N LEU A 413 -42.67 25.07 22.70
CA LEU A 413 -42.29 23.73 23.18
C LEU A 413 -41.15 23.78 24.21
N SER A 414 -40.20 24.72 24.10
CA SER A 414 -39.14 24.90 25.10
C SER A 414 -39.63 25.50 26.42
N SER A 415 -40.80 26.16 26.43
CA SER A 415 -41.42 26.73 27.63
C SER A 415 -42.35 25.75 28.37
N GLY A 416 -42.46 24.49 27.91
CA GLY A 416 -43.30 23.46 28.52
C GLY A 416 -44.81 23.59 28.23
N LYS A 417 -45.22 24.55 27.39
CA LYS A 417 -46.62 24.75 26.99
C LYS A 417 -46.99 23.85 25.80
N GLN A 418 -48.26 23.41 25.73
CA GLN A 418 -48.79 22.68 24.58
C GLN A 418 -48.85 23.58 23.33
N LEU A 419 -48.50 23.00 22.18
CA LEU A 419 -48.52 23.68 20.90
C LEU A 419 -49.95 23.65 20.31
N THR A 420 -50.71 24.73 20.51
CA THR A 420 -52.08 24.92 20.02
C THR A 420 -52.16 26.19 19.18
N ALA A 421 -53.24 26.36 18.42
CA ALA A 421 -53.45 27.57 17.60
C ALA A 421 -53.38 28.85 18.46
N SER A 422 -53.96 28.81 19.66
CA SER A 422 -53.97 29.91 20.61
C SER A 422 -52.58 30.21 21.18
N SER A 423 -51.82 29.19 21.62
CA SER A 423 -50.47 29.39 22.15
C SER A 423 -49.48 29.85 21.07
N PHE A 424 -49.69 29.43 19.82
CA PHE A 424 -48.91 29.91 18.68
C PHE A 424 -49.16 31.37 18.36
N GLU A 425 -50.41 31.81 18.28
CA GLU A 425 -50.74 33.20 17.94
C GLU A 425 -50.35 34.19 19.04
N GLU A 426 -50.46 33.79 20.31
CA GLU A 426 -49.97 34.57 21.45
C GLU A 426 -48.45 34.79 21.34
N LYS A 427 -47.68 33.71 21.15
CA LYS A 427 -46.22 33.80 21.03
C LYS A 427 -45.78 34.46 19.72
N ARG A 428 -46.57 34.34 18.65
CA ARG A 428 -46.31 35.02 17.38
C ARG A 428 -46.37 36.54 17.52
N LYS A 429 -47.35 37.06 18.28
CA LYS A 429 -47.46 38.49 18.56
C LYS A 429 -46.32 39.01 19.43
N GLU A 430 -45.83 38.19 20.37
CA GLU A 430 -44.67 38.51 21.21
C GLU A 430 -43.36 38.55 20.40
N VAL A 431 -43.11 37.54 19.56
CA VAL A 431 -41.84 37.40 18.83
C VAL A 431 -41.79 38.27 17.56
N TYR A 432 -42.93 38.54 16.91
CA TYR A 432 -43.02 39.33 15.68
C TYR A 432 -44.20 40.32 15.71
N PRO A 433 -44.09 41.45 16.44
CA PRO A 433 -45.20 42.37 16.71
C PRO A 433 -45.79 43.07 15.47
N TYR A 434 -45.04 43.22 14.38
CA TYR A 434 -45.47 43.94 13.17
C TYR A 434 -46.04 43.05 12.04
N GLY A 435 -46.60 41.87 12.37
CA GLY A 435 -47.34 41.03 11.40
C GLY A 435 -46.51 40.27 10.37
N ALA A 436 -45.17 40.27 10.48
CA ALA A 436 -44.26 39.74 9.46
C ALA A 436 -44.00 38.21 9.50
N ALA A 437 -44.82 37.44 10.23
CA ALA A 437 -44.71 35.98 10.36
C ALA A 437 -46.01 35.30 9.92
N THR A 438 -45.90 34.12 9.31
CA THR A 438 -47.05 33.31 8.85
C THR A 438 -47.93 32.91 10.05
N GLY A 439 -49.25 33.08 9.97
CA GLY A 439 -50.19 32.64 11.01
C GLY A 439 -50.30 31.12 11.12
N TRP A 440 -50.89 30.63 12.22
CA TRP A 440 -50.94 29.20 12.56
C TRP A 440 -51.47 28.32 11.41
N GLU A 441 -52.70 28.56 10.96
CA GLU A 441 -53.36 27.73 9.93
C GLU A 441 -52.63 27.78 8.58
N THR A 442 -52.19 28.97 8.18
CA THR A 442 -51.48 29.16 6.91
C THR A 442 -50.11 28.48 6.94
N GLY A 443 -49.37 28.56 8.05
CA GLY A 443 -48.07 27.91 8.17
C GLY A 443 -48.20 26.40 8.32
N LEU A 444 -49.22 25.92 9.03
CA LEU A 444 -49.51 24.50 9.16
C LEU A 444 -49.89 23.87 7.82
N SER A 445 -50.80 24.50 7.07
CA SER A 445 -51.18 24.08 5.72
C SER A 445 -49.99 24.10 4.76
N ARG A 446 -49.24 25.22 4.75
CA ARG A 446 -48.20 25.46 3.74
C ARG A 446 -46.90 24.70 3.98
N TYR A 447 -46.55 24.41 5.23
CA TYR A 447 -45.26 23.77 5.57
C TYR A 447 -45.38 22.37 6.15
N TYR A 448 -46.58 22.00 6.64
CA TYR A 448 -46.83 20.76 7.38
C TYR A 448 -48.14 20.06 6.95
N ASN A 449 -48.67 20.39 5.76
CA ASN A 449 -49.89 19.79 5.19
C ASN A 449 -51.10 19.77 6.13
N GLY A 450 -51.20 20.76 7.03
CA GLY A 450 -52.34 20.89 7.95
C GLY A 450 -52.31 19.99 9.18
N ASN A 451 -51.22 19.24 9.43
CA ASN A 451 -51.16 18.29 10.55
C ASN A 451 -50.27 18.82 11.71
N ALA A 452 -50.89 19.16 12.84
CA ALA A 452 -50.21 19.68 14.03
C ALA A 452 -49.31 18.64 14.73
N GLU A 453 -49.69 17.36 14.71
CA GLU A 453 -48.88 16.27 15.31
C GLU A 453 -47.57 16.07 14.54
N THR A 454 -47.57 16.27 13.22
CA THR A 454 -46.33 16.22 12.42
C THR A 454 -45.38 17.37 12.73
N VAL A 455 -45.88 18.51 13.21
CA VAL A 455 -45.03 19.62 13.70
C VAL A 455 -44.30 19.15 14.96
N GLN A 456 -45.01 18.55 15.91
CA GLN A 456 -44.42 18.05 17.15
C GLN A 456 -43.46 16.87 16.90
N ALA A 457 -43.83 15.89 16.08
CA ALA A 457 -42.97 14.78 15.70
C ALA A 457 -41.69 15.22 14.96
N SER A 458 -41.79 16.23 14.08
CA SER A 458 -40.63 16.80 13.38
C SER A 458 -39.68 17.59 14.28
N ILE A 459 -40.15 18.00 15.46
CA ILE A 459 -39.38 18.79 16.45
C ILE A 459 -38.91 17.92 17.64
N VAL A 460 -39.62 16.83 17.99
CA VAL A 460 -39.40 16.03 19.22
C VAL A 460 -38.64 14.72 19.01
N ALA A 461 -38.70 14.05 17.85
CA ALA A 461 -37.96 12.80 17.64
C ALA A 461 -36.45 13.09 17.62
N ASN A 462 -35.72 12.80 18.69
CA ASN A 462 -34.31 13.19 18.82
C ASN A 462 -33.40 12.07 19.37
N HIS A 463 -33.88 10.82 19.37
CA HIS A 463 -33.15 9.62 19.83
C HIS A 463 -32.40 9.92 21.14
N LYS A 464 -33.17 10.40 22.13
CA LYS A 464 -32.63 10.84 23.41
C LYS A 464 -32.37 9.64 24.31
N VAL A 465 -31.27 9.68 25.04
CA VAL A 465 -30.99 8.74 26.11
C VAL A 465 -32.01 8.96 27.22
N VAL A 466 -32.75 7.93 27.62
CA VAL A 466 -33.70 7.94 28.74
C VAL A 466 -33.00 7.54 30.02
N SER A 467 -32.26 6.42 29.97
CA SER A 467 -31.54 5.89 31.12
C SER A 467 -30.28 5.15 30.68
N VAL A 468 -29.32 5.05 31.60
CA VAL A 468 -28.09 4.29 31.46
C VAL A 468 -27.93 3.45 32.71
N GLN A 469 -27.92 2.13 32.57
CA GLN A 469 -27.89 1.18 33.69
C GLN A 469 -26.69 0.24 33.57
N GLN A 470 -25.87 0.17 34.62
CA GLN A 470 -24.81 -0.84 34.73
C GLN A 470 -25.43 -2.21 34.95
N LEU A 471 -25.01 -3.20 34.16
CA LEU A 471 -25.45 -4.59 34.28
C LEU A 471 -24.46 -5.38 35.15
N GLN A 472 -24.96 -6.34 35.93
CA GLN A 472 -24.12 -7.25 36.72
C GLN A 472 -23.62 -8.45 35.89
N GLU A 473 -24.33 -8.79 34.83
CA GLU A 473 -23.94 -9.81 33.86
C GLU A 473 -22.74 -9.36 33.02
N ARG A 474 -21.88 -10.33 32.66
CA ARG A 474 -20.73 -10.14 31.77
C ARG A 474 -20.89 -11.08 30.58
N GLU A 475 -20.64 -10.59 29.37
CA GLU A 475 -20.78 -11.38 28.15
C GLU A 475 -19.60 -11.13 27.19
N ASP A 476 -19.45 -12.00 26.19
CA ASP A 476 -18.55 -11.78 25.07
C ASP A 476 -19.09 -10.64 24.20
N VAL A 477 -18.21 -9.70 23.84
CA VAL A 477 -18.55 -8.51 23.06
C VAL A 477 -17.87 -8.52 21.70
N TYR A 478 -18.54 -7.87 20.76
CA TYR A 478 -18.31 -7.91 19.33
C TYR A 478 -18.16 -6.50 18.78
N ASP A 479 -17.43 -6.40 17.66
CA ASP A 479 -17.39 -5.20 16.84
C ASP A 479 -17.20 -5.61 15.36
N LEU A 480 -17.36 -4.64 14.47
CA LEU A 480 -17.12 -4.77 13.04
C LEU A 480 -16.24 -3.61 12.57
N THR A 481 -15.81 -3.62 11.32
CA THR A 481 -14.90 -2.62 10.72
C THR A 481 -15.61 -1.87 9.60
N ILE A 482 -15.42 -0.56 9.57
CA ILE A 482 -16.01 0.38 8.61
C ILE A 482 -14.90 1.36 8.24
N ASP A 483 -14.45 1.25 7.00
CA ASP A 483 -13.40 2.11 6.47
C ASP A 483 -13.89 3.56 6.31
N ASP A 484 -12.95 4.51 6.31
CA ASP A 484 -13.10 5.97 6.15
C ASP A 484 -13.78 6.74 7.28
N THR A 485 -14.95 6.29 7.74
CA THR A 485 -15.82 7.08 8.62
C THR A 485 -15.87 6.58 10.05
N HIS A 486 -15.44 5.35 10.31
CA HIS A 486 -15.35 4.74 11.64
C HIS A 486 -16.66 4.83 12.47
N ASN A 487 -17.81 4.74 11.80
CA ASN A 487 -19.11 4.65 12.45
C ASN A 487 -20.13 3.89 11.60
N PHE A 488 -21.12 3.28 12.25
CA PHE A 488 -22.19 2.54 11.57
C PHE A 488 -23.54 2.71 12.27
N ALA A 489 -24.61 2.38 11.57
CA ALA A 489 -25.97 2.44 12.10
C ALA A 489 -26.41 1.13 12.76
N LEU A 490 -26.90 1.24 14.00
CA LEU A 490 -27.63 0.17 14.66
C LEU A 490 -29.09 0.15 14.22
N ALA A 491 -29.72 -1.03 14.33
CA ALA A 491 -31.16 -1.19 14.11
C ALA A 491 -32.00 -0.33 15.08
N ALA A 492 -31.43 0.03 16.23
CA ALA A 492 -32.01 0.95 17.21
C ALA A 492 -32.18 2.40 16.71
N GLY A 493 -31.77 2.70 15.46
CA GLY A 493 -31.98 3.99 14.82
C GLY A 493 -30.90 5.03 15.12
N VAL A 494 -29.72 4.62 15.60
CA VAL A 494 -28.63 5.52 15.97
C VAL A 494 -27.29 5.10 15.35
N PHE A 495 -26.40 6.07 15.14
CA PHE A 495 -25.02 5.83 14.72
C PHE A 495 -24.08 5.69 15.92
N VAL A 496 -23.18 4.71 15.84
CA VAL A 496 -22.22 4.37 16.89
C VAL A 496 -20.81 4.20 16.31
N HIS A 497 -19.79 4.26 17.17
CA HIS A 497 -18.39 4.21 16.77
C HIS A 497 -17.92 2.78 16.38
N ASN A 498 -16.89 2.69 15.54
CA ASN A 498 -16.22 1.47 15.07
C ASN A 498 -14.80 1.33 15.64
N SER A 499 -14.23 0.14 15.85
CA SER A 499 -12.80 -0.01 16.24
C SER A 499 -11.93 -0.86 15.28
N LEU A 500 -10.84 -0.28 14.69
CA LEU A 500 -9.63 -1.01 14.19
C LEU A 500 -8.44 -0.16 13.67
N ASP A 501 -7.27 -0.84 13.66
CA ASP A 501 -5.86 -0.55 13.28
C ASP A 501 -5.49 0.71 12.48
N GLY A 502 -4.47 1.43 13.00
CA GLY A 502 -3.92 2.65 12.41
C GLY A 502 -4.53 3.93 12.98
N ASP A 503 -5.58 3.78 13.80
CA ASP A 503 -6.23 4.89 14.48
C ASP A 503 -5.26 5.61 15.43
N PRO A 504 -5.33 6.96 15.49
CA PRO A 504 -4.70 7.68 16.59
C PRO A 504 -5.23 7.11 17.92
N PRO A 505 -4.40 7.09 18.96
CA PRO A 505 -4.79 6.53 20.24
C PRO A 505 -6.10 7.16 20.73
N ALA A 506 -6.94 6.37 21.41
CA ALA A 506 -8.14 6.88 22.07
C ALA A 506 -7.76 8.10 22.92
N ALA A 507 -8.57 9.16 22.97
CA ALA A 507 -8.19 10.36 23.72
C ALA A 507 -7.77 10.03 25.16
N TYR A 508 -6.74 10.72 25.68
CA TYR A 508 -6.11 10.44 26.98
C TYR A 508 -7.07 10.36 28.18
N ARG A 509 -8.28 10.92 28.06
CA ARG A 509 -9.37 10.78 29.05
C ARG A 509 -9.93 9.37 29.20
N TYR A 510 -9.60 8.45 28.29
CA TYR A 510 -10.13 7.09 28.21
C TYR A 510 -9.08 5.99 28.28
N THR A 511 -7.83 6.34 28.03
CA THR A 511 -6.69 5.44 28.26
C THR A 511 -6.17 5.63 29.67
N GLU A 512 -5.46 4.63 30.14
CA GLU A 512 -4.75 4.60 31.39
C GLU A 512 -3.29 4.21 31.14
N ALA A 513 -2.39 4.66 32.00
CA ALA A 513 -0.97 4.41 31.89
C ALA A 513 -0.33 4.19 33.28
N LYS A 514 0.75 3.41 33.31
CA LYS A 514 1.71 3.31 34.41
C LYS A 514 3.11 3.07 33.86
N MET A 515 4.16 3.20 34.67
CA MET A 515 5.52 2.90 34.22
C MET A 515 5.73 1.40 34.03
N SER A 516 6.61 1.03 33.08
CA SER A 516 7.12 -0.34 33.00
C SER A 516 8.16 -0.61 34.09
N ARG A 517 8.58 -1.88 34.25
CA ARG A 517 9.64 -2.23 35.23
C ARG A 517 10.96 -1.55 34.88
N LEU A 518 11.36 -1.61 33.60
CA LEU A 518 12.58 -0.97 33.09
C LEU A 518 12.57 0.56 33.29
N ALA A 519 11.42 1.20 33.16
CA ALA A 519 11.30 2.63 33.44
C ALA A 519 11.57 2.98 34.91
N GLY A 520 11.31 2.06 35.85
CA GLY A 520 11.71 2.21 37.24
C GLY A 520 13.23 2.31 37.39
N ASP A 521 13.99 1.45 36.72
CA ASP A 521 15.47 1.49 36.75
C ASP A 521 16.04 2.72 36.02
N MET A 522 15.30 3.32 35.08
CA MET A 522 15.68 4.60 34.49
C MET A 522 15.64 5.77 35.49
N LEU A 523 14.83 5.65 36.55
CA LEU A 523 14.57 6.67 37.57
C LEU A 523 15.16 6.31 38.95
N SER A 524 15.84 5.17 39.08
CA SER A 524 16.37 4.70 40.36
C SER A 524 17.33 5.72 40.98
N ASP A 525 17.23 5.90 42.30
CA ASP A 525 18.08 6.79 43.11
C ASP A 525 18.00 8.28 42.72
N ILE A 526 16.93 8.74 42.04
CA ILE A 526 16.77 10.14 41.65
C ILE A 526 16.64 11.09 42.85
N GLU A 527 16.15 10.59 43.99
CA GLU A 527 16.04 11.30 45.26
C GLU A 527 17.37 11.54 45.99
N LYS A 528 18.44 10.83 45.58
CA LYS A 528 19.77 10.88 46.20
C LYS A 528 20.71 11.90 45.56
N ASP A 529 20.15 12.99 45.01
CA ASP A 529 20.90 14.03 44.30
C ASP A 529 21.85 13.47 43.22
N THR A 530 21.36 12.49 42.45
CA THR A 530 22.16 11.80 41.43
C THR A 530 22.24 12.55 40.10
N VAL A 531 21.35 13.51 39.88
CA VAL A 531 21.25 14.31 38.65
C VAL A 531 20.87 15.75 38.98
N ASP A 532 21.28 16.68 38.13
CA ASP A 532 20.90 18.08 38.29
C ASP A 532 19.43 18.32 37.99
N LEU A 533 18.80 19.11 38.87
CA LEU A 533 17.46 19.61 38.68
C LEU A 533 17.51 21.08 38.21
N ARG A 534 16.76 21.43 37.18
CA ARG A 534 16.59 22.82 36.73
C ARG A 534 15.19 23.33 37.07
N PRO A 535 14.95 24.64 37.19
CA PRO A 535 13.59 25.18 37.28
C PRO A 535 12.73 24.73 36.08
N ASN A 536 11.45 24.47 36.34
CA ASN A 536 10.46 24.26 35.28
C ASN A 536 10.15 25.59 34.54
N PHE A 537 9.21 25.54 33.59
CA PHE A 537 8.93 26.69 32.70
C PHE A 537 8.41 27.95 33.42
N ASP A 538 7.80 27.83 34.61
CA ASP A 538 7.29 28.95 35.41
C ASP A 538 8.09 29.21 36.70
N GLY A 539 9.16 28.45 36.94
CA GLY A 539 10.03 28.57 38.11
C GLY A 539 9.44 28.06 39.44
N THR A 540 8.24 27.49 39.46
CA THR A 540 7.58 27.03 40.70
C THR A 540 7.98 25.61 41.13
N ARG A 541 8.54 24.82 40.21
CA ARG A 541 8.99 23.44 40.42
C ARG A 541 10.38 23.24 39.84
N ARG A 542 11.00 22.10 40.15
CA ARG A 542 12.24 21.67 39.52
C ARG A 542 12.01 20.38 38.73
N GLU A 543 12.66 20.26 37.57
CA GLU A 543 12.65 19.08 36.71
C GLU A 543 14.08 18.57 36.47
N PRO A 544 14.30 17.26 36.31
CA PRO A 544 15.62 16.72 36.01
C PRO A 544 16.09 17.11 34.61
N VAL A 545 17.37 17.50 34.50
CA VAL A 545 18.00 17.76 33.19
C VAL A 545 18.15 16.46 32.40
N VAL A 546 18.59 15.40 33.06
CA VAL A 546 18.70 14.01 32.59
C VAL A 546 18.26 13.05 33.69
N LEU A 547 17.92 11.82 33.33
CA LEU A 547 17.61 10.78 34.31
C LEU A 547 18.87 10.00 34.75
N PRO A 548 18.89 9.39 35.95
CA PRO A 548 19.99 8.52 36.39
C PRO A 548 20.28 7.34 35.45
N ALA A 549 19.26 6.91 34.69
CA ALA A 549 19.33 5.99 33.56
C ALA A 549 20.11 4.69 33.86
N GLY A 550 19.48 3.71 34.49
CA GLY A 550 20.12 2.41 34.75
C GLY A 550 20.51 1.62 33.50
N ALA A 551 19.91 1.89 32.33
CA ALA A 551 20.15 1.17 31.09
C ALA A 551 20.37 2.13 29.89
N PRO A 552 21.14 1.71 28.85
CA PRO A 552 21.48 2.55 27.69
C PRO A 552 20.32 2.71 26.70
N ASN A 553 19.24 3.38 27.15
CA ASN A 553 17.95 3.43 26.45
C ASN A 553 18.02 3.99 25.01
N LEU A 554 18.99 4.85 24.70
CA LEU A 554 19.16 5.41 23.36
C LEU A 554 19.37 4.33 22.31
N LEU A 555 20.19 3.32 22.61
CA LEU A 555 20.42 2.16 21.74
C LEU A 555 19.29 1.15 21.83
N LEU A 556 18.74 0.93 23.02
CA LEU A 556 17.70 -0.09 23.25
C LEU A 556 16.42 0.20 22.46
N ASN A 557 15.91 1.43 22.54
CA ASN A 557 14.65 1.81 21.91
C ASN A 557 14.83 2.63 20.63
N GLY A 558 16.01 3.21 20.41
CA GLY A 558 16.25 4.10 19.29
C GLY A 558 15.42 5.38 19.38
N THR A 559 15.49 6.21 18.35
CA THR A 559 14.64 7.39 18.25
C THR A 559 14.47 7.84 16.80
N LEU A 560 13.42 8.62 16.57
CA LEU A 560 13.27 9.43 15.37
C LEU A 560 13.00 10.87 15.80
N GLY A 561 13.72 11.82 15.25
CA GLY A 561 13.51 13.23 15.53
C GLY A 561 13.89 14.07 14.33
N ILE A 562 13.03 15.03 14.00
CA ILE A 562 13.33 16.09 13.03
C ILE A 562 13.45 17.38 13.84
N ALA A 563 14.58 18.05 13.69
CA ALA A 563 14.88 19.33 14.31
C ALA A 563 15.07 20.40 13.24
N VAL A 564 15.35 21.64 13.64
CA VAL A 564 15.66 22.72 12.69
C VAL A 564 17.04 22.46 12.08
N GLY A 565 17.09 22.09 10.80
CA GLY A 565 18.34 21.83 10.06
C GLY A 565 19.03 20.49 10.38
N MET A 566 18.44 19.64 11.23
CA MET A 566 19.01 18.34 11.60
C MET A 566 17.92 17.27 11.74
N ALA A 567 18.30 16.01 11.62
CA ALA A 567 17.44 14.88 11.95
C ALA A 567 18.25 13.82 12.69
N THR A 568 17.55 12.95 13.41
CA THR A 568 18.12 11.76 14.05
C THR A 568 17.23 10.56 13.73
N ASN A 569 17.86 9.44 13.37
CA ASN A 569 17.19 8.17 13.12
C ASN A 569 18.09 7.04 13.63
N ILE A 570 17.74 6.54 14.82
CA ILE A 570 18.52 5.54 15.55
C ILE A 570 17.65 4.29 15.67
N PRO A 571 18.11 3.11 15.24
CA PRO A 571 17.36 1.88 15.37
C PRO A 571 17.45 1.30 16.79
N PRO A 572 16.45 0.51 17.22
CA PRO A 572 16.50 -0.26 18.46
C PRO A 572 17.49 -1.44 18.38
N HIS A 573 17.94 -1.91 19.54
CA HIS A 573 18.93 -2.99 19.70
C HIS A 573 18.52 -3.91 20.86
N ASN A 574 19.06 -5.14 20.85
CA ASN A 574 18.81 -6.11 21.91
C ASN A 574 19.53 -5.73 23.21
N LEU A 575 18.83 -5.84 24.34
CA LEU A 575 19.32 -5.47 25.66
C LEU A 575 20.54 -6.27 26.12
N ARG A 576 20.54 -7.60 25.89
CA ARG A 576 21.66 -8.45 26.29
C ARG A 576 22.93 -8.09 25.54
N GLU A 577 22.81 -7.89 24.22
CA GLU A 577 23.95 -7.51 23.38
C GLU A 577 24.53 -6.15 23.75
N VAL A 578 23.67 -5.15 23.97
CA VAL A 578 24.13 -3.81 24.36
C VAL A 578 24.78 -3.82 25.74
N ILE A 579 24.25 -4.59 26.70
CA ILE A 579 24.86 -4.75 28.02
C ILE A 579 26.20 -5.48 27.91
N SER A 580 26.28 -6.58 27.15
CA SER A 580 27.54 -7.29 26.93
C SER A 580 28.61 -6.39 26.30
N ALA A 581 28.25 -5.56 25.32
CA ALA A 581 29.15 -4.59 24.72
C ALA A 581 29.58 -3.50 25.72
N ALA A 582 28.65 -2.97 26.52
CA ALA A 582 28.96 -1.98 27.56
C ALA A 582 29.90 -2.57 28.64
N VAL A 583 29.66 -3.80 29.07
CA VAL A 583 30.51 -4.52 30.03
C VAL A 583 31.89 -4.78 29.45
N HIS A 584 31.97 -5.17 28.17
CA HIS A 584 33.26 -5.35 27.50
C HIS A 584 34.05 -4.05 27.43
N LEU A 585 33.38 -2.92 27.17
CA LEU A 585 33.98 -1.58 27.13
C LEU A 585 34.44 -1.10 28.52
N ILE A 586 33.80 -1.56 29.61
CA ILE A 586 34.29 -1.34 30.99
C ILE A 586 35.61 -2.09 31.23
N ASP A 587 35.71 -3.33 30.75
CA ASP A 587 36.91 -4.15 30.94
C ASP A 587 38.06 -3.72 29.98
N ASN A 588 37.73 -3.15 28.82
CA ASN A 588 38.66 -2.76 27.76
C ASN A 588 38.28 -1.38 27.18
N GLU A 589 38.79 -0.30 27.76
CA GLU A 589 38.44 1.08 27.37
C GLU A 589 38.83 1.43 25.92
N ASP A 590 39.92 0.82 25.42
CA ASP A 590 40.43 1.02 24.07
C ASP A 590 39.69 0.21 22.99
N ALA A 591 38.72 -0.63 23.38
CA ALA A 591 37.96 -1.47 22.44
C ALA A 591 37.45 -0.67 21.24
N THR A 592 37.64 -1.21 20.05
CA THR A 592 37.24 -0.58 18.78
C THR A 592 35.76 -0.86 18.48
N THR A 593 35.21 -0.19 17.46
CA THR A 593 33.84 -0.52 17.02
C THR A 593 33.75 -1.97 16.50
N GLU A 594 34.82 -2.50 15.90
CA GLU A 594 34.89 -3.90 15.47
C GLU A 594 34.75 -4.87 16.64
N ASP A 595 35.44 -4.61 17.75
CA ASP A 595 35.37 -5.42 18.97
C ASP A 595 33.96 -5.42 19.55
N LEU A 596 33.29 -4.26 19.58
CA LEU A 596 31.92 -4.13 20.08
C LEU A 596 30.89 -4.86 19.19
N LEU A 597 31.14 -4.95 17.88
CA LEU A 597 30.29 -5.66 16.93
C LEU A 597 30.41 -7.20 17.01
N THR A 598 31.35 -7.71 17.80
CA THR A 598 31.34 -9.14 18.17
C THR A 598 30.18 -9.48 19.13
N PHE A 599 29.73 -8.50 19.92
CA PHE A 599 28.60 -8.63 20.83
C PHE A 599 27.30 -8.10 20.22
N ILE A 600 27.35 -6.95 19.54
CA ILE A 600 26.19 -6.35 18.87
C ILE A 600 26.13 -6.83 17.43
N GLN A 601 25.19 -7.73 17.15
CA GLN A 601 25.05 -8.33 15.81
C GLN A 601 24.47 -7.34 14.79
N GLY A 602 23.74 -6.32 15.25
CA GLY A 602 23.06 -5.32 14.43
C GLY A 602 21.81 -4.77 15.14
N PRO A 603 20.92 -4.08 14.41
CA PRO A 603 19.62 -3.67 14.92
C PRO A 603 18.73 -4.85 15.32
N ASP A 604 17.92 -4.67 16.36
CA ASP A 604 16.87 -5.61 16.76
C ASP A 604 15.53 -4.87 16.82
N PHE A 605 14.74 -5.03 15.76
CA PHE A 605 13.48 -4.33 15.59
C PHE A 605 12.35 -5.04 16.34
N PRO A 606 11.39 -4.28 16.90
CA PRO A 606 10.24 -4.86 17.59
C PRO A 606 9.38 -5.77 16.69
N THR A 607 9.31 -5.46 15.39
CA THR A 607 8.57 -6.22 14.37
C THR A 607 9.34 -7.44 13.84
N GLY A 608 10.60 -7.66 14.25
CA GLY A 608 11.46 -8.72 13.76
C GLY A 608 12.08 -8.39 12.40
N GLY A 609 11.85 -9.24 11.40
CA GLY A 609 12.37 -9.06 10.04
C GLY A 609 13.81 -9.56 9.86
N VAL A 610 14.39 -9.20 8.72
CA VAL A 610 15.75 -9.54 8.33
C VAL A 610 16.55 -8.29 8.00
N VAL A 611 17.81 -8.25 8.45
CA VAL A 611 18.77 -7.19 8.16
C VAL A 611 19.93 -7.76 7.36
N PHE A 612 20.38 -7.05 6.33
CA PHE A 612 21.47 -7.49 5.43
C PHE A 612 22.68 -6.57 5.48
N GLY A 613 23.85 -7.13 5.17
CA GLY A 613 25.07 -6.37 4.89
C GLY A 613 25.91 -6.05 6.13
N ALA A 614 26.86 -6.92 6.47
CA ALA A 614 27.79 -6.70 7.58
C ALA A 614 28.68 -5.47 7.38
N LYS A 615 29.11 -5.20 6.13
CA LYS A 615 29.93 -4.02 5.79
C LYS A 615 29.16 -2.71 5.99
N ASP A 616 27.88 -2.70 5.59
CA ASP A 616 27.02 -1.52 5.70
C ASP A 616 26.70 -1.21 7.17
N MET A 617 26.41 -2.25 7.96
CA MET A 617 26.26 -2.10 9.42
C MET A 617 27.55 -1.61 10.07
N HIS A 618 28.71 -2.19 9.72
CA HIS A 618 30.00 -1.74 10.25
C HIS A 618 30.25 -0.25 9.96
N HIS A 619 29.99 0.20 8.72
CA HIS A 619 30.11 1.60 8.35
C HIS A 619 29.13 2.50 9.14
N ALA A 620 27.87 2.07 9.26
CA ALA A 620 26.84 2.80 10.00
C ALA A 620 27.18 2.96 11.49
N TYR A 621 27.69 1.91 12.14
CA TYR A 621 28.09 1.97 13.56
C TYR A 621 29.38 2.75 13.79
N SER A 622 30.32 2.71 12.85
CA SER A 622 31.60 3.41 12.97
C SER A 622 31.46 4.92 12.77
N THR A 623 30.61 5.35 11.83
CA THR A 623 30.44 6.77 11.47
C THR A 623 29.21 7.41 12.07
N GLY A 624 28.24 6.60 12.53
CA GLY A 624 26.92 7.06 12.94
C GLY A 624 25.94 7.33 11.79
N LYS A 625 26.35 7.12 10.53
CA LYS A 625 25.52 7.34 9.34
C LYS A 625 25.69 6.20 8.34
N GLY A 626 24.60 5.77 7.72
CA GLY A 626 24.66 4.72 6.70
C GLY A 626 23.30 4.09 6.42
N GLY A 627 23.14 3.53 5.22
CA GLY A 627 21.96 2.76 4.86
C GLY A 627 22.17 1.29 5.17
N VAL A 628 21.20 0.64 5.80
CA VAL A 628 21.19 -0.81 6.02
C VAL A 628 19.89 -1.39 5.48
N VAL A 629 19.99 -2.40 4.62
CA VAL A 629 18.81 -3.01 3.99
C VAL A 629 18.06 -3.87 5.01
N THR A 630 16.75 -3.63 5.10
CA THR A 630 15.81 -4.35 5.97
C THR A 630 14.72 -5.00 5.12
N ARG A 631 14.31 -6.21 5.46
CA ARG A 631 13.32 -6.99 4.70
C ARG A 631 12.34 -7.66 5.66
N GLY A 632 11.07 -7.71 5.28
CA GLY A 632 10.06 -8.52 5.94
C GLY A 632 10.35 -10.02 5.78
N VAL A 633 9.72 -10.84 6.61
CA VAL A 633 9.79 -12.30 6.47
C VAL A 633 8.56 -12.75 5.69
N ALA A 634 8.79 -13.51 4.62
CA ALA A 634 7.72 -14.16 3.86
C ALA A 634 8.08 -15.60 3.56
N GLU A 635 7.09 -16.47 3.61
CA GLU A 635 7.19 -17.91 3.37
C GLU A 635 6.29 -18.31 2.21
N ILE A 636 6.74 -19.27 1.41
CA ILE A 636 5.96 -19.82 0.30
C ILE A 636 5.39 -21.16 0.77
N VAL A 637 4.07 -21.30 0.73
CA VAL A 637 3.37 -22.50 1.20
C VAL A 637 2.49 -23.05 0.10
N GLU A 638 2.49 -24.38 -0.07
CA GLU A 638 1.60 -25.07 -1.00
C GLU A 638 0.33 -25.55 -0.28
N ASN A 639 -0.84 -25.19 -0.80
CA ASN A 639 -2.11 -25.67 -0.30
C ASN A 639 -2.43 -27.08 -0.80
N LYS A 640 -3.32 -27.79 -0.08
CA LYS A 640 -3.83 -29.13 -0.44
C LYS A 640 -4.41 -29.28 -1.86
N GLY A 641 -4.71 -28.15 -2.54
CA GLY A 641 -5.18 -28.11 -3.92
C GLY A 641 -4.10 -27.83 -4.98
N GLY A 642 -2.80 -27.89 -4.62
CA GLY A 642 -1.68 -27.62 -5.54
C GLY A 642 -1.53 -26.14 -5.92
N GLN A 643 -2.08 -25.21 -5.13
CA GLN A 643 -1.93 -23.76 -5.31
C GLN A 643 -0.93 -23.21 -4.29
N PHE A 644 0.03 -22.42 -4.76
CA PHE A 644 0.99 -21.74 -3.92
C PHE A 644 0.42 -20.44 -3.31
N GLN A 645 0.86 -20.14 -2.10
CA GLN A 645 0.58 -18.91 -1.36
C GLN A 645 1.90 -18.30 -0.88
N ILE A 646 1.96 -16.98 -0.84
CA ILE A 646 3.01 -16.23 -0.13
C ILE A 646 2.39 -15.72 1.17
N ILE A 647 3.01 -16.04 2.29
CA ILE A 647 2.57 -15.63 3.63
C ILE A 647 3.64 -14.71 4.22
N ILE A 648 3.33 -13.43 4.37
CA ILE A 648 4.18 -12.45 5.03
C ILE A 648 3.91 -12.51 6.53
N THR A 649 4.92 -12.88 7.31
CA THR A 649 4.85 -13.06 8.78
C THR A 649 5.47 -11.89 9.55
N SER A 650 6.24 -11.04 8.88
CA SER A 650 6.86 -9.86 9.47
C SER A 650 7.05 -8.77 8.42
N ILE A 651 6.91 -7.50 8.83
CA ILE A 651 7.15 -6.32 8.00
C ILE A 651 8.32 -5.50 8.55
N PRO A 652 9.06 -4.77 7.70
CA PRO A 652 10.15 -3.91 8.16
C PRO A 652 9.68 -2.86 9.18
N TYR A 653 10.62 -2.39 10.00
CA TYR A 653 10.32 -1.45 11.08
C TYR A 653 9.78 -0.12 10.54
N ARG A 654 8.67 0.36 11.12
CA ARG A 654 7.91 1.57 10.74
C ARG A 654 7.21 1.52 9.38
N VAL A 655 7.16 0.36 8.72
CA VAL A 655 6.28 0.16 7.57
C VAL A 655 4.85 -0.01 8.05
N ASN A 656 3.92 0.76 7.48
CA ASN A 656 2.50 0.60 7.78
C ASN A 656 1.93 -0.59 7.00
N LYS A 657 1.34 -1.56 7.72
CA LYS A 657 0.74 -2.77 7.14
C LYS A 657 -0.33 -2.44 6.08
N ALA A 658 -1.23 -1.50 6.37
CA ALA A 658 -2.30 -1.13 5.46
C ALA A 658 -1.76 -0.47 4.19
N GLU A 659 -0.77 0.41 4.31
CA GLU A 659 -0.11 1.04 3.16
C GLU A 659 0.61 0.01 2.27
N LEU A 660 1.28 -0.97 2.88
CA LEU A 660 1.89 -2.08 2.16
C LEU A 660 0.85 -2.88 1.36
N ILE A 661 -0.28 -3.23 1.99
CA ILE A 661 -1.37 -3.97 1.34
C ILE A 661 -1.96 -3.17 0.17
N VAL A 662 -2.22 -1.88 0.36
CA VAL A 662 -2.71 -0.98 -0.70
C VAL A 662 -1.70 -0.92 -1.84
N ARG A 663 -0.40 -0.79 -1.54
CA ARG A 663 0.65 -0.75 -2.55
C ARG A 663 0.70 -2.04 -3.38
N ILE A 664 0.58 -3.21 -2.74
CA ILE A 664 0.50 -4.50 -3.43
C ILE A 664 -0.74 -4.54 -4.32
N ALA A 665 -1.90 -4.12 -3.80
CA ALA A 665 -3.15 -4.10 -4.55
C ALA A 665 -3.08 -3.17 -5.78
N ASP A 666 -2.42 -2.02 -5.66
CA ASP A 666 -2.22 -1.09 -6.78
C ASP A 666 -1.31 -1.68 -7.85
N LEU A 667 -0.20 -2.34 -7.47
CA LEU A 667 0.67 -3.03 -8.42
C LEU A 667 -0.08 -4.14 -9.20
N VAL A 668 -0.98 -4.86 -8.53
CA VAL A 668 -1.85 -5.88 -9.16
C VAL A 668 -2.84 -5.21 -10.12
N ARG A 669 -3.48 -4.11 -9.69
CA ARG A 669 -4.49 -3.38 -10.47
C ARG A 669 -3.90 -2.74 -11.72
N GLU A 670 -2.69 -2.20 -11.62
CA GLU A 670 -1.93 -1.61 -12.73
C GLU A 670 -1.31 -2.66 -13.67
N LYS A 671 -1.50 -3.96 -13.38
CA LYS A 671 -0.89 -5.09 -14.11
C LYS A 671 0.64 -5.03 -14.14
N LYS A 672 1.26 -4.44 -13.12
CA LYS A 672 2.73 -4.43 -12.95
C LYS A 672 3.23 -5.74 -12.38
N VAL A 673 2.43 -6.40 -11.53
CA VAL A 673 2.68 -7.76 -11.06
C VAL A 673 1.57 -8.69 -11.55
N GLU A 674 1.97 -9.75 -12.25
CA GLU A 674 1.07 -10.81 -12.71
C GLU A 674 1.21 -12.06 -11.83
N GLY A 675 0.19 -12.91 -11.80
CA GLY A 675 0.20 -14.16 -11.03
C GLY A 675 -0.42 -14.08 -9.62
N ILE A 676 -0.80 -12.90 -9.13
CA ILE A 676 -1.57 -12.77 -7.89
C ILE A 676 -3.06 -12.98 -8.20
N LYS A 677 -3.69 -13.91 -7.48
CA LYS A 677 -5.13 -14.24 -7.53
C LYS A 677 -5.92 -13.50 -6.46
N GLY A 678 -5.36 -13.37 -5.26
CA GLY A 678 -6.01 -12.75 -4.12
C GLY A 678 -5.02 -12.23 -3.09
N LEU A 679 -5.46 -11.27 -2.29
CA LEU A 679 -4.71 -10.66 -1.20
C LEU A 679 -5.63 -10.57 0.01
N ARG A 680 -5.19 -11.10 1.15
CA ARG A 680 -5.96 -11.18 2.40
C ARG A 680 -5.08 -10.79 3.58
N ASP A 681 -5.63 -10.04 4.52
CA ASP A 681 -5.00 -9.81 5.83
C ASP A 681 -5.64 -10.74 6.86
N GLU A 682 -4.85 -11.66 7.41
CA GLU A 682 -5.24 -12.59 8.47
C GLU A 682 -4.52 -12.24 9.78
N SER A 683 -3.99 -11.02 9.91
CA SER A 683 -3.26 -10.57 11.10
C SER A 683 -4.17 -10.51 12.33
N THR A 684 -3.63 -10.90 13.48
CA THR A 684 -4.29 -10.73 14.79
C THR A 684 -3.41 -9.88 15.69
N LYS A 685 -2.75 -10.48 16.69
CA LYS A 685 -1.63 -9.85 17.39
C LYS A 685 -0.35 -9.89 16.53
N ASP A 686 -0.18 -10.97 15.78
CA ASP A 686 0.95 -11.18 14.88
C ASP A 686 0.58 -10.84 13.44
N VAL A 687 1.56 -10.37 12.67
CA VAL A 687 1.37 -10.01 11.26
C VAL A 687 1.23 -11.27 10.41
N ARG A 688 0.15 -11.36 9.63
CA ARG A 688 -0.08 -12.46 8.69
C ARG A 688 -0.81 -11.95 7.46
N ILE A 689 -0.07 -11.60 6.42
CA ILE A 689 -0.64 -11.19 5.13
C ILE A 689 -0.51 -12.36 4.16
N VAL A 690 -1.63 -12.81 3.59
CA VAL A 690 -1.69 -13.96 2.69
C VAL A 690 -1.95 -13.49 1.26
N ILE A 691 -1.06 -13.89 0.35
CA ILE A 691 -1.16 -13.61 -1.08
C ILE A 691 -1.39 -14.93 -1.81
N ASP A 692 -2.60 -15.11 -2.32
CA ASP A 692 -2.98 -16.28 -3.10
C ASP A 692 -2.47 -16.12 -4.54
N LEU A 693 -1.75 -17.11 -5.06
CA LEU A 693 -1.22 -17.09 -6.43
C LEU A 693 -2.10 -17.88 -7.40
N LYS A 694 -2.02 -17.56 -8.70
CA LYS A 694 -2.62 -18.39 -9.77
C LYS A 694 -1.77 -19.64 -9.99
N GLN A 695 -2.38 -20.72 -10.47
CA GLN A 695 -1.74 -22.03 -10.59
C GLN A 695 -0.51 -22.06 -11.51
N GLU A 696 -0.49 -21.21 -12.53
CA GLU A 696 0.63 -21.05 -13.48
C GLU A 696 1.64 -19.96 -13.07
N SER A 697 1.58 -19.46 -11.83
CA SER A 697 2.47 -18.40 -11.34
C SER A 697 3.68 -19.00 -10.65
N PHE A 698 4.86 -18.42 -10.90
CA PHE A 698 6.09 -18.76 -10.20
C PHE A 698 6.16 -17.99 -8.86
N PRO A 699 6.04 -18.66 -7.70
CA PRO A 699 5.91 -17.97 -6.41
C PRO A 699 7.13 -17.14 -6.04
N GLU A 700 8.34 -17.65 -6.32
CA GLU A 700 9.59 -16.93 -6.07
C GLU A 700 9.70 -15.65 -6.90
N LYS A 701 9.26 -15.69 -8.16
CA LYS A 701 9.23 -14.52 -9.04
C LYS A 701 8.35 -13.41 -8.47
N VAL A 702 7.13 -13.78 -8.04
CA VAL A 702 6.17 -12.82 -7.47
C VAL A 702 6.74 -12.26 -6.17
N LEU A 703 7.29 -13.10 -5.29
CA LEU A 703 7.88 -12.65 -4.03
C LEU A 703 9.05 -11.69 -4.24
N ASN A 704 9.99 -12.02 -5.15
CA ASN A 704 11.12 -11.16 -5.47
C ASN A 704 10.68 -9.82 -6.08
N PHE A 705 9.64 -9.83 -6.92
CA PHE A 705 9.02 -8.60 -7.42
C PHE A 705 8.44 -7.74 -6.29
N LEU A 706 7.77 -8.37 -5.32
CA LEU A 706 7.23 -7.66 -4.16
C LEU A 706 8.32 -7.03 -3.30
N TYR A 707 9.43 -7.74 -3.04
CA TYR A 707 10.58 -7.13 -2.35
C TYR A 707 11.10 -5.89 -3.11
N LYS A 708 11.26 -5.97 -4.43
CA LYS A 708 11.83 -4.87 -5.22
C LYS A 708 10.92 -3.63 -5.34
N HIS A 709 9.60 -3.81 -5.33
CA HIS A 709 8.63 -2.77 -5.69
C HIS A 709 7.71 -2.32 -4.54
N THR A 710 7.86 -2.91 -3.36
CA THR A 710 7.04 -2.58 -2.18
C THR A 710 7.92 -2.32 -0.97
N PRO A 711 7.41 -1.62 0.06
CA PRO A 711 8.11 -1.45 1.35
C PRO A 711 8.35 -2.74 2.13
N LEU A 712 8.05 -3.92 1.58
CA LEU A 712 8.41 -5.20 2.18
C LEU A 712 9.94 -5.39 2.23
N GLU A 713 10.69 -4.69 1.36
CA GLU A 713 12.13 -4.46 1.51
C GLU A 713 12.40 -2.95 1.41
N GLU A 714 13.13 -2.41 2.38
CA GLU A 714 13.47 -0.99 2.44
C GLU A 714 14.81 -0.78 3.14
N THR A 715 15.51 0.31 2.80
CA THR A 715 16.76 0.68 3.48
C THR A 715 16.47 1.54 4.71
N PHE A 716 16.86 1.05 5.89
CA PHE A 716 16.87 1.85 7.11
C PHE A 716 18.12 2.74 7.13
N HIS A 717 17.91 4.06 7.14
CA HIS A 717 18.99 5.05 7.12
C HIS A 717 19.37 5.47 8.55
N PHE A 718 20.51 4.98 9.04
CA PHE A 718 21.10 5.40 10.30
C PHE A 718 21.52 6.86 10.22
N ASN A 719 21.17 7.60 11.26
CA ASN A 719 21.62 8.97 11.47
C ASN A 719 21.64 9.24 12.98
N THR A 720 22.72 8.86 13.65
CA THR A 720 22.84 8.86 15.11
C THR A 720 23.26 10.21 15.66
N VAL A 721 22.35 11.18 15.56
CA VAL A 721 22.54 12.52 16.14
C VAL A 721 21.88 12.59 17.52
N ALA A 722 22.65 12.95 18.54
CA ALA A 722 22.18 13.15 19.91
C ALA A 722 22.88 14.35 20.55
N LEU A 723 22.34 14.85 21.66
CA LEU A 723 22.95 15.93 22.43
C LEU A 723 24.00 15.34 23.37
N VAL A 724 25.24 15.84 23.26
CA VAL A 724 26.32 15.61 24.22
C VAL A 724 26.57 16.94 24.91
N HIS A 725 26.26 17.00 26.22
CA HIS A 725 26.31 18.23 27.01
C HIS A 725 25.59 19.44 26.35
N GLY A 726 24.43 19.19 25.73
CA GLY A 726 23.62 20.23 25.07
C GLY A 726 24.02 20.56 23.63
N VAL A 727 25.09 19.95 23.09
CA VAL A 727 25.55 20.15 21.72
C VAL A 727 25.16 18.96 20.83
N PRO A 728 24.49 19.16 19.69
CA PRO A 728 24.20 18.10 18.74
C PRO A 728 25.48 17.53 18.12
N GLN A 729 25.71 16.23 18.28
CA GLN A 729 26.86 15.53 17.70
C GLN A 729 26.40 14.24 17.00
N THR A 730 27.10 13.87 15.92
CA THR A 730 26.95 12.55 15.29
C THR A 730 27.85 11.57 16.04
N LEU A 731 27.29 10.50 16.57
CA LEU A 731 28.00 9.58 17.47
C LEU A 731 28.13 8.19 16.85
N SER A 732 29.32 7.60 16.97
CA SER A 732 29.54 6.18 16.69
C SER A 732 28.97 5.31 17.81
N LEU A 733 28.92 3.99 17.60
CA LEU A 733 28.49 3.02 18.62
C LEU A 733 29.36 3.11 19.89
N LYS A 734 30.69 3.19 19.72
CA LYS A 734 31.61 3.38 20.85
C LYS A 734 31.29 4.66 21.60
N ALA A 735 31.17 5.79 20.90
CA ALA A 735 30.91 7.09 21.51
C ALA A 735 29.60 7.10 22.32
N LEU A 736 28.54 6.47 21.81
CA LEU A 736 27.26 6.34 22.53
C LEU A 736 27.41 5.56 23.84
N LEU A 737 28.09 4.41 23.81
CA LEU A 737 28.30 3.60 25.00
C LEU A 737 29.24 4.27 25.99
N SER A 738 30.30 4.92 25.52
CA SER A 738 31.23 5.68 26.35
C SER A 738 30.52 6.84 27.08
N GLU A 739 29.64 7.57 26.39
CA GLU A 739 28.87 8.66 27.01
C GLU A 739 27.90 8.15 28.08
N PHE A 740 27.21 7.04 27.80
CA PHE A 740 26.36 6.37 28.79
C PHE A 740 27.15 5.90 30.03
N LEU A 741 28.30 5.24 29.82
CA LEU A 741 29.16 4.77 30.92
C LEU A 741 29.75 5.94 31.72
N SER A 742 30.11 7.04 31.06
CA SER A 742 30.55 8.26 31.70
C SER A 742 29.47 8.82 32.63
N HIS A 743 28.24 8.93 32.13
CA HIS A 743 27.08 9.33 32.93
C HIS A 743 26.83 8.38 34.11
N ARG A 744 26.92 7.06 33.91
CA ARG A 744 26.78 6.07 34.99
C ARG A 744 27.85 6.23 36.07
N ARG A 745 29.09 6.54 35.70
CA ARG A 745 30.16 6.85 36.68
C ARG A 745 29.82 8.07 37.51
N GLU A 746 29.34 9.14 36.88
CA GLU A 746 28.94 10.37 37.58
C GLU A 746 27.77 10.12 38.54
N VAL A 747 26.71 9.46 38.06
CA VAL A 747 25.55 9.06 38.88
C VAL A 747 25.98 8.18 40.06
N MET A 748 26.85 7.20 39.83
CA MET A 748 27.38 6.33 40.87
C MET A 748 28.16 7.12 41.92
N LYS A 749 29.04 8.02 41.49
CA LYS A 749 29.83 8.87 42.38
C LYS A 749 28.93 9.75 43.25
N ARG A 750 27.91 10.39 42.66
CA ARG A 750 26.95 11.23 43.39
C ARG A 750 26.13 10.40 44.39
N ARG A 751 25.59 9.26 43.96
CA ARG A 751 24.85 8.33 44.82
C ARG A 751 25.69 7.87 46.03
N THR A 752 26.90 7.39 45.77
CA THR A 752 27.81 6.92 46.82
C THR A 752 28.22 8.07 47.77
N SER A 753 28.41 9.28 47.25
CA SER A 753 28.72 10.46 48.09
C SER A 753 27.53 10.88 48.95
N PHE A 754 26.30 10.80 48.42
CA PHE A 754 25.07 11.05 49.18
C PHE A 754 24.88 10.02 50.30
N ASP A 755 24.97 8.74 49.97
CA ASP A 755 24.84 7.65 50.94
C ASP A 755 25.95 7.74 52.01
N LEU A 756 27.17 8.15 51.62
CA LEU A 756 28.28 8.38 52.56
C LEU A 756 27.98 9.55 53.50
N ALA A 757 27.54 10.69 52.99
CA ALA A 757 27.19 11.84 53.82
C ALA A 757 26.10 11.50 54.84
N ARG A 758 25.06 10.76 54.42
CA ARG A 758 23.99 10.26 55.29
C ARG A 758 24.51 9.27 56.34
N ALA A 759 25.38 8.35 55.94
CA ALA A 759 25.97 7.36 56.84
C ALA A 759 26.89 8.04 57.88
N THR A 760 27.73 9.00 57.47
CA THR A 760 28.60 9.75 58.37
C THR A 760 27.81 10.63 59.35
N GLU A 761 26.73 11.27 58.91
CA GLU A 761 25.83 12.00 59.83
C GLU A 761 25.20 11.04 60.86
N ARG A 762 24.75 9.86 60.41
CA ARG A 762 24.17 8.84 61.30
C ARG A 762 25.20 8.28 62.28
N GLU A 763 26.41 8.00 61.81
CA GLU A 763 27.54 7.58 62.65
C GLU A 763 27.83 8.61 63.74
N HIS A 764 27.89 9.88 63.36
CA HIS A 764 28.14 10.99 64.29
C HIS A 764 27.08 11.03 65.40
N ILE A 765 25.80 10.84 65.07
CA ILE A 765 24.73 10.74 66.07
C ILE A 765 24.91 9.50 66.96
N LEU A 766 25.17 8.33 66.39
CA LEU A 766 25.33 7.08 67.14
C LEU A 766 26.53 7.10 68.09
N LEU A 767 27.64 7.72 67.70
CA LEU A 767 28.80 7.98 68.56
C LEU A 767 28.41 8.86 69.76
N GLY A 768 27.59 9.90 69.52
CA GLY A 768 27.04 10.76 70.57
C GLY A 768 26.13 10.00 71.53
N LEU A 769 25.20 9.19 71.00
CA LEU A 769 24.29 8.37 71.80
C LEU A 769 25.03 7.30 72.60
N LYS A 770 26.03 6.64 72.01
CA LYS A 770 26.87 5.66 72.73
C LYS A 770 27.58 6.33 73.90
N LYS A 771 28.26 7.46 73.67
CA LYS A 771 28.91 8.25 74.72
C LYS A 771 27.91 8.73 75.78
N ALA A 772 26.69 9.09 75.37
CA ALA A 772 25.65 9.50 76.31
C ALA A 772 25.14 8.34 77.18
N LEU A 773 25.00 7.15 76.62
CA LEU A 773 24.63 5.93 77.36
C LEU A 773 25.74 5.49 78.32
N ASP A 774 27.01 5.76 78.01
CA ASP A 774 28.16 5.49 78.89
C ASP A 774 28.17 6.42 80.13
N HIS A 775 27.60 7.63 80.03
CA HIS A 775 27.59 8.67 81.08
C HIS A 775 26.17 9.12 81.47
N ILE A 776 25.19 8.21 81.44
CA ILE A 776 23.76 8.59 81.48
C ILE A 776 23.35 9.31 82.76
N ASP A 777 23.85 8.90 83.92
CA ASP A 777 23.48 9.50 85.21
C ASP A 777 23.95 10.94 85.33
N GLU A 778 25.15 11.24 84.83
CA GLU A 778 25.70 12.60 84.79
C GLU A 778 24.92 13.50 83.82
N ILE A 779 24.51 12.94 82.67
CA ILE A 779 23.68 13.65 81.68
C ILE A 779 22.30 13.94 82.25
N ILE A 780 21.63 12.99 82.91
CA ILE A 780 20.33 13.23 83.55
C ILE A 780 20.44 14.31 84.63
N LYS A 781 21.51 14.27 85.45
CA LYS A 781 21.75 15.26 86.50
C LYS A 781 21.94 16.66 85.90
N LEU A 782 22.70 16.76 84.81
CA LEU A 782 22.94 18.01 84.09
C LEU A 782 21.64 18.57 83.49
N ILE A 783 20.85 17.72 82.82
CA ILE A 783 19.55 18.10 82.23
C ILE A 783 18.58 18.58 83.32
N LYS A 784 18.47 17.86 84.45
CA LYS A 784 17.60 18.25 85.57
C LYS A 784 18.00 19.56 86.26
N LYS A 785 19.28 19.95 86.18
CA LYS A 785 19.79 21.20 86.74
C LYS A 785 19.56 22.42 85.81
N SER A 786 19.36 22.16 84.53
CA SER A 786 19.19 23.20 83.52
C SER A 786 17.81 23.85 83.61
N LYS A 787 17.72 25.15 83.29
CA LYS A 787 16.47 25.92 83.43
C LYS A 787 15.45 25.60 82.34
N ASP A 788 15.93 25.34 81.13
CA ASP A 788 15.14 25.02 79.94
C ASP A 788 15.94 24.10 78.99
N VAL A 789 15.32 23.75 77.86
CA VAL A 789 15.89 22.81 76.87
C VAL A 789 17.12 23.39 76.17
N ASP A 790 17.17 24.71 75.94
CA ASP A 790 18.31 25.35 75.28
C ASP A 790 19.51 25.48 76.22
N ASP A 791 19.26 25.75 77.51
CA ASP A 791 20.26 25.71 78.58
C ASP A 791 20.84 24.30 78.75
N ALA A 792 19.98 23.27 78.73
CA ALA A 792 20.40 21.86 78.76
C ALA A 792 21.24 21.48 77.54
N ARG A 793 20.81 21.88 76.34
CA ARG A 793 21.56 21.67 75.08
C ARG A 793 22.94 22.32 75.14
N THR A 794 23.01 23.59 75.53
CA THR A 794 24.26 24.35 75.62
C THR A 794 25.19 23.74 76.67
N SER A 795 24.66 23.33 77.81
CA SER A 795 25.41 22.65 78.87
C SER A 795 25.97 21.29 78.42
N LEU A 796 25.19 20.49 77.66
CA LEU A 796 25.64 19.22 77.09
C LEU A 796 26.79 19.41 76.08
N ILE A 797 26.68 20.43 75.23
CA ILE A 797 27.73 20.81 74.27
C ILE A 797 29.01 21.24 75.01
N GLN A 798 28.91 22.11 76.01
CA GLN A 798 30.08 22.65 76.70
C GLN A 798 30.80 21.59 77.56
N THR A 799 30.04 20.78 78.29
CA THR A 799 30.55 19.82 79.29
C THR A 799 31.10 18.55 78.63
N PHE A 800 30.31 17.92 77.76
CA PHE A 800 30.67 16.64 77.14
C PHE A 800 31.26 16.78 75.73
N LYS A 801 31.42 18.02 75.24
CA LYS A 801 31.90 18.34 73.88
C LYS A 801 31.06 17.68 72.78
N PHE A 802 29.77 17.55 73.00
CA PHE A 802 28.84 17.11 71.97
C PHE A 802 28.66 18.20 70.91
N SER A 803 28.43 17.80 69.66
CA SER A 803 27.92 18.72 68.63
C SER A 803 26.46 19.07 68.87
N ASP A 804 25.97 20.13 68.22
CA ASP A 804 24.57 20.55 68.30
C ASP A 804 23.58 19.42 67.93
N ILE A 805 23.86 18.68 66.85
CA ILE A 805 23.01 17.58 66.37
C ILE A 805 23.00 16.41 67.38
N GLN A 806 24.15 16.08 67.97
CA GLN A 806 24.24 15.04 69.00
C GLN A 806 23.50 15.45 70.28
N ALA A 807 23.68 16.69 70.74
CA ALA A 807 23.02 17.19 71.95
C ALA A 807 21.49 17.16 71.79
N ARG A 808 20.96 17.57 70.63
CA ARG A 808 19.52 17.43 70.30
C ARG A 808 19.08 15.97 70.31
N ALA A 809 19.81 15.08 69.64
CA ALA A 809 19.48 13.65 69.60
C ALA A 809 19.48 12.99 71.00
N ILE A 810 20.34 13.45 71.91
CA ILE A 810 20.38 12.99 73.31
C ILE A 810 19.16 13.50 74.08
N LEU A 811 18.78 14.77 73.91
CA LEU A 811 17.60 15.35 74.56
C LEU A 811 16.29 14.71 74.07
N ASP A 812 16.23 14.30 72.80
CA ASP A 812 15.09 13.59 72.20
C ASP A 812 15.04 12.09 72.57
N MET A 813 16.03 11.60 73.33
CA MET A 813 16.12 10.19 73.70
C MET A 813 15.01 9.79 74.68
N ARG A 814 14.28 8.73 74.36
CA ARG A 814 13.21 8.19 75.22
C ARG A 814 13.80 7.25 76.28
N LEU A 815 13.21 7.23 77.48
CA LEU A 815 13.66 6.38 78.61
C LEU A 815 13.80 4.89 78.25
N GLN A 816 12.97 4.36 77.36
CA GLN A 816 13.06 2.97 76.88
C GLN A 816 14.40 2.63 76.20
N LYS A 817 15.12 3.63 75.65
CA LYS A 817 16.42 3.46 75.00
C LYS A 817 17.57 3.17 75.97
N LEU A 818 17.32 3.31 77.27
CA LEU A 818 18.29 3.00 78.34
C LEU A 818 18.35 1.51 78.68
N ALA A 819 17.42 0.69 78.17
CA ALA A 819 17.45 -0.75 78.37
C ALA A 819 18.71 -1.38 77.73
N GLY A 820 19.31 -2.39 78.37
CA GLY A 820 20.56 -3.01 77.90
C GLY A 820 20.49 -3.57 76.47
N LEU A 821 19.32 -4.09 76.05
CA LEU A 821 19.06 -4.53 74.68
C LEU A 821 19.10 -3.37 73.67
N GLU A 822 18.62 -2.18 74.04
CA GLU A 822 18.63 -1.01 73.16
C GLU A 822 20.04 -0.40 73.03
N ARG A 823 20.84 -0.43 74.09
CA ARG A 823 22.27 -0.08 74.03
C ARG A 823 23.01 -0.98 73.04
N LYS A 824 22.79 -2.29 73.12
CA LYS A 824 23.39 -3.26 72.18
C LYS A 824 22.98 -2.98 70.73
N LYS A 825 21.71 -2.65 70.49
CA LYS A 825 21.23 -2.25 69.15
C LYS A 825 21.95 -1.01 68.62
N VAL A 826 22.19 0.01 69.45
CA VAL A 826 22.95 1.21 69.05
C VAL A 826 24.39 0.87 68.68
N GLU A 827 25.04 -0.01 69.44
CA GLU A 827 26.40 -0.47 69.14
C GLU A 827 26.47 -1.34 67.87
N GLU A 828 25.51 -2.23 67.67
CA GLU A 828 25.39 -3.04 66.45
C GLU A 828 25.10 -2.15 65.22
N GLU A 829 24.19 -1.18 65.35
CA GLU A 829 23.91 -0.19 64.31
C GLU A 829 25.15 0.62 63.96
N LEU A 830 25.89 1.10 64.97
CA LEU A 830 27.15 1.83 64.75
C LEU A 830 28.18 1.00 63.98
N LYS A 831 28.37 -0.28 64.35
CA LYS A 831 29.27 -1.19 63.62
C LYS A 831 28.85 -1.38 62.17
N MET A 832 27.54 -1.56 61.91
CA MET A 832 27.02 -1.69 60.55
C MET A 832 27.23 -0.42 59.72
N VAL A 833 26.95 0.76 60.30
CA VAL A 833 27.16 2.05 59.63
C VAL A 833 28.65 2.28 59.34
N GLN A 834 29.54 1.95 60.27
CA GLN A 834 30.99 2.04 60.06
C GLN A 834 31.49 1.12 58.94
N ALA A 835 30.97 -0.11 58.88
CA ALA A 835 31.28 -1.03 57.77
C ALA A 835 30.80 -0.47 56.42
N LEU A 836 29.60 0.11 56.38
CA LEU A 836 29.06 0.77 55.19
C LEU A 836 29.92 1.98 54.77
N ILE A 837 30.34 2.83 55.72
CA ILE A 837 31.22 3.97 55.43
C ILE A 837 32.55 3.50 54.83
N ALA A 838 33.14 2.43 55.38
CA ALA A 838 34.37 1.85 54.84
C ALA A 838 34.17 1.32 53.40
N GLU A 839 33.04 0.67 53.11
CA GLU A 839 32.69 0.23 51.76
C GLU A 839 32.52 1.41 50.80
N LEU A 840 31.73 2.43 51.16
CA LEU A 840 31.45 3.61 50.35
C LEU A 840 32.71 4.42 50.05
N ASN A 841 33.58 4.64 51.05
CA ASN A 841 34.89 5.24 50.86
C ASN A 841 35.77 4.40 49.93
N GLY A 842 35.71 3.07 50.06
CA GLY A 842 36.40 2.15 49.16
C GLY A 842 35.96 2.27 47.69
N ILE A 843 34.67 2.52 47.45
CA ILE A 843 34.11 2.74 46.10
C ILE A 843 34.55 4.11 45.56
N LEU A 844 34.45 5.18 46.35
CA LEU A 844 34.87 6.53 45.92
C LEU A 844 36.38 6.64 45.69
N GLY A 845 37.18 5.89 46.45
CA GLY A 845 38.64 5.88 46.34
C GLY A 845 39.20 5.02 45.20
N SER A 846 38.37 4.25 44.49
CA SER A 846 38.84 3.36 43.41
C SER A 846 37.85 3.29 42.25
N GLU A 847 38.22 3.89 41.12
CA GLU A 847 37.42 3.81 39.89
C GLU A 847 37.17 2.37 39.44
N LYS A 848 38.17 1.47 39.60
CA LYS A 848 38.01 0.05 39.30
C LYS A 848 36.91 -0.62 40.14
N LYS A 849 36.82 -0.29 41.45
CA LYS A 849 35.74 -0.81 42.30
C LYS A 849 34.38 -0.23 41.90
N MET A 850 34.33 1.06 41.56
CA MET A 850 33.13 1.71 41.05
C MET A 850 32.62 1.05 39.76
N LEU A 851 33.51 0.85 38.79
CA LEU A 851 33.21 0.17 37.54
C LEU A 851 32.75 -1.29 37.77
N ALA A 852 33.33 -1.99 38.75
CA ALA A 852 32.88 -3.34 39.11
C ALA A 852 31.44 -3.35 39.67
N VAL A 853 31.03 -2.31 40.41
CA VAL A 853 29.64 -2.14 40.87
C VAL A 853 28.73 -1.83 39.68
N ILE A 854 29.11 -0.90 38.80
CA ILE A 854 28.35 -0.55 37.60
C ILE A 854 28.15 -1.79 36.71
N LYS A 855 29.22 -2.57 36.48
CA LYS A 855 29.19 -3.82 35.73
C LYS A 855 28.17 -4.81 36.31
N ARG A 856 28.18 -5.01 37.64
CA ARG A 856 27.24 -5.90 38.34
C ARG A 856 25.79 -5.42 38.20
N GLU A 857 25.54 -4.12 38.32
CA GLU A 857 24.20 -3.54 38.13
C GLU A 857 23.70 -3.74 36.69
N LEU A 858 24.56 -3.46 35.69
CA LEU A 858 24.22 -3.66 34.28
C LEU A 858 23.92 -5.14 33.97
N GLN A 859 24.76 -6.06 34.46
CA GLN A 859 24.50 -7.50 34.31
C GLN A 859 23.17 -7.89 34.97
N GLY A 860 22.89 -7.39 36.17
CA GLY A 860 21.61 -7.62 36.84
C GLY A 860 20.39 -7.09 36.07
N ILE A 861 20.51 -5.97 35.35
CA ILE A 861 19.47 -5.48 34.44
C ILE A 861 19.30 -6.42 33.25
N GLY A 862 20.40 -6.93 32.69
CA GLY A 862 20.40 -7.89 31.58
C GLY A 862 19.73 -9.22 31.97
N GLU A 863 19.92 -9.69 33.19
CA GLU A 863 19.25 -10.87 33.74
C GLU A 863 17.75 -10.63 33.98
N LYS A 864 17.39 -9.46 34.53
CA LYS A 864 16.00 -9.12 34.87
C LYS A 864 15.10 -8.90 33.65
N TYR A 865 15.64 -8.31 32.58
CA TYR A 865 14.83 -7.82 31.45
C TYR A 865 15.30 -8.31 30.07
N GLY A 866 16.41 -9.06 30.01
CA GLY A 866 16.97 -9.53 28.74
C GLY A 866 16.09 -10.56 28.07
N ASP A 867 15.91 -10.40 26.76
CA ASP A 867 15.11 -11.28 25.91
C ASP A 867 15.89 -11.75 24.68
N GLU A 868 15.34 -12.73 23.97
CA GLU A 868 15.91 -13.25 22.73
C GLU A 868 15.77 -12.23 21.60
N ARG A 869 16.70 -12.30 20.64
CA ARG A 869 16.69 -11.47 19.44
C ARG A 869 15.47 -11.80 18.56
N ARG A 870 14.82 -10.78 18.01
CA ARG A 870 13.69 -10.93 17.07
C ARG A 870 14.12 -10.81 15.61
N THR A 871 15.05 -9.90 15.32
CA THR A 871 15.52 -9.64 13.95
C THR A 871 16.65 -10.57 13.56
N ARG A 872 16.53 -11.22 12.40
CA ARG A 872 17.59 -12.08 11.84
C ARG A 872 18.62 -11.24 11.10
N VAL A 873 19.91 -11.49 11.35
CA VAL A 873 21.02 -10.78 10.68
C VAL A 873 21.66 -11.69 9.63
N VAL A 874 21.85 -11.15 8.43
CA VAL A 874 22.49 -11.83 7.30
C VAL A 874 23.74 -11.05 6.90
N LYS A 875 24.91 -11.69 6.95
CA LYS A 875 26.21 -11.03 6.78
C LYS A 875 26.47 -10.52 5.36
N HIS A 876 25.97 -11.22 4.34
CA HIS A 876 26.09 -10.77 2.95
C HIS A 876 25.00 -9.73 2.62
N GLY A 877 25.24 -8.90 1.61
CA GLY A 877 24.24 -7.97 1.09
C GLY A 877 22.99 -8.71 0.62
N ALA A 878 21.85 -8.02 0.59
CA ALA A 878 20.67 -8.50 -0.11
C ALA A 878 21.07 -8.74 -1.57
N LYS A 879 20.80 -9.94 -2.12
CA LYS A 879 21.11 -10.21 -3.53
C LYS A 879 20.32 -9.21 -4.38
N GLU A 880 21.01 -8.38 -5.16
CA GLU A 880 20.36 -7.59 -6.21
C GLU A 880 19.79 -8.57 -7.24
N PHE A 881 18.47 -8.67 -7.31
CA PHE A 881 17.81 -9.54 -8.27
C PHE A 881 17.81 -8.86 -9.64
N SER A 882 18.48 -9.51 -10.60
CA SER A 882 18.40 -9.13 -12.01
C SER A 882 17.04 -9.56 -12.61
N GLU A 883 16.62 -8.95 -13.72
CA GLU A 883 15.40 -9.41 -14.42
C GLU A 883 15.53 -10.85 -14.93
N GLU A 884 16.77 -11.32 -15.14
CA GLU A 884 17.09 -12.70 -15.57
C GLU A 884 16.81 -13.73 -14.47
N ASP A 885 17.04 -13.37 -13.19
CA ASP A 885 16.75 -14.22 -12.02
C ASP A 885 15.23 -14.41 -11.78
N LEU A 886 14.38 -13.62 -12.45
CA LEU A 886 12.92 -13.70 -12.37
C LEU A 886 12.32 -14.65 -13.42
N ILE A 887 13.13 -15.29 -14.26
CA ILE A 887 12.68 -16.09 -15.41
C ILE A 887 13.34 -17.48 -15.34
N PRO A 888 12.58 -18.60 -15.38
CA PRO A 888 13.16 -19.94 -15.45
C PRO A 888 13.97 -20.16 -16.74
N ASP A 889 15.11 -20.85 -16.63
CA ASP A 889 15.95 -21.20 -17.78
C ASP A 889 15.54 -22.55 -18.38
N GLU A 890 14.48 -22.53 -19.20
CA GLU A 890 13.89 -23.72 -19.85
C GLU A 890 14.34 -23.86 -21.32
N ASP A 891 14.34 -25.10 -21.83
CA ASP A 891 14.59 -25.39 -23.25
C ASP A 891 13.50 -24.78 -24.14
N ALA A 892 13.91 -24.17 -25.25
CA ALA A 892 13.00 -23.44 -26.12
C ALA A 892 13.46 -23.45 -27.58
N VAL A 893 12.48 -23.39 -28.49
CA VAL A 893 12.73 -23.28 -29.93
C VAL A 893 12.31 -21.89 -30.42
N LEU A 894 13.22 -21.19 -31.09
CA LEU A 894 12.96 -19.95 -31.78
C LEU A 894 12.50 -20.24 -33.21
N VAL A 895 11.44 -19.56 -33.64
CA VAL A 895 10.94 -19.64 -35.02
C VAL A 895 10.86 -18.25 -35.61
N LEU A 896 11.45 -18.04 -36.79
CA LEU A 896 11.35 -16.78 -37.55
C LEU A 896 10.77 -17.02 -38.94
N THR A 897 9.78 -16.24 -39.35
CA THR A 897 9.16 -16.28 -40.70
C THR A 897 9.75 -15.25 -41.67
N LYS A 898 9.49 -15.40 -42.97
CA LYS A 898 9.95 -14.45 -44.00
C LYS A 898 9.30 -13.07 -43.86
N GLY A 899 8.05 -13.02 -43.41
CA GLY A 899 7.34 -11.79 -43.04
C GLY A 899 7.93 -11.09 -41.82
N GLY A 900 8.97 -11.67 -41.20
CA GLY A 900 9.64 -11.11 -40.05
C GLY A 900 8.92 -11.40 -38.74
N TYR A 901 8.05 -12.41 -38.66
CA TYR A 901 7.42 -12.79 -37.40
C TYR A 901 8.28 -13.77 -36.62
N VAL A 902 8.51 -13.49 -35.34
CA VAL A 902 9.31 -14.26 -34.41
C VAL A 902 8.48 -14.75 -33.23
N LYS A 903 8.75 -15.97 -32.78
CA LYS A 903 8.16 -16.57 -31.58
C LYS A 903 9.07 -17.60 -30.93
N ARG A 904 8.83 -17.83 -29.64
CA ARG A 904 9.38 -18.94 -28.85
C ARG A 904 8.34 -20.05 -28.77
N THR A 905 8.71 -21.32 -28.96
CA THR A 905 7.80 -22.47 -28.90
C THR A 905 8.42 -23.62 -28.11
N ASP A 906 7.58 -24.47 -27.53
CA ASP A 906 8.00 -25.72 -26.93
C ASP A 906 8.59 -26.68 -28.00
N PRO A 907 9.77 -27.30 -27.76
CA PRO A 907 10.35 -28.31 -28.63
C PRO A 907 9.42 -29.48 -29.03
N GLU A 908 8.48 -29.90 -28.17
CA GLU A 908 7.64 -31.08 -28.38
C GLU A 908 6.55 -30.89 -29.47
N GLU A 909 6.27 -29.66 -29.91
CA GLU A 909 5.20 -29.36 -30.87
C GLU A 909 5.50 -29.75 -32.35
N TYR A 910 6.71 -30.22 -32.67
CA TYR A 910 7.10 -30.64 -34.03
C TYR A 910 7.17 -32.17 -34.20
N ARG A 911 6.25 -32.80 -34.97
CA ARG A 911 6.22 -34.26 -35.27
C ARG A 911 6.91 -34.67 -36.61
N LYS A 912 7.44 -35.90 -36.68
CA LYS A 912 8.28 -36.49 -37.74
C LYS A 912 7.52 -37.10 -38.94
N GLN A 913 8.06 -37.05 -40.18
CA GLN A 913 7.47 -37.63 -41.43
C GLN A 913 8.49 -38.41 -42.32
N ARG A 914 8.02 -39.23 -43.28
CA ARG A 914 8.86 -40.04 -44.21
C ARG A 914 9.21 -39.30 -45.52
N ARG A 915 10.36 -39.61 -46.13
CA ARG A 915 10.85 -39.02 -47.41
C ARG A 915 9.87 -39.23 -48.56
N GLY A 916 9.63 -38.18 -49.36
CA GLY A 916 8.75 -38.24 -50.54
C GLY A 916 7.26 -38.01 -50.25
N GLY A 917 6.90 -37.70 -49.00
CA GLY A 917 5.54 -37.26 -48.63
C GLY A 917 5.15 -35.92 -49.27
N ILE A 918 3.85 -35.66 -49.33
CA ILE A 918 3.27 -34.44 -49.91
C ILE A 918 3.48 -33.19 -49.01
N GLY A 919 3.99 -33.36 -47.79
CA GLY A 919 4.10 -32.29 -46.80
C GLY A 919 2.72 -31.85 -46.29
N VAL A 920 2.67 -31.36 -45.05
CA VAL A 920 1.41 -30.84 -44.47
C VAL A 920 1.41 -29.32 -44.62
N VAL A 921 0.28 -28.75 -45.04
CA VAL A 921 0.08 -27.29 -45.11
C VAL A 921 -0.27 -26.83 -43.70
N ASP A 922 0.60 -26.01 -43.10
CA ASP A 922 0.61 -25.77 -41.66
C ASP A 922 0.16 -24.36 -41.25
N LEU A 923 -0.18 -23.49 -42.22
CA LEU A 923 -0.66 -22.12 -42.02
C LEU A 923 -1.79 -21.82 -43.01
N ASP A 924 -2.88 -21.21 -42.51
CA ASP A 924 -4.03 -20.79 -43.33
C ASP A 924 -3.57 -19.69 -44.30
N THR A 925 -3.39 -20.07 -45.57
CA THR A 925 -2.80 -19.22 -46.61
C THR A 925 -3.80 -18.17 -47.08
N LYS A 926 -3.74 -16.98 -46.48
CA LYS A 926 -4.04 -15.74 -47.20
C LYS A 926 -2.79 -14.91 -47.57
N ASP A 927 -1.62 -15.18 -46.96
CA ASP A 927 -0.50 -14.21 -46.99
C ASP A 927 0.92 -14.77 -47.32
N GLU A 928 1.08 -15.87 -48.07
CA GLU A 928 2.40 -16.35 -48.59
C GLU A 928 3.62 -16.35 -47.60
N ASP A 929 3.39 -16.38 -46.28
CA ASP A 929 4.45 -16.32 -45.26
C ASP A 929 4.88 -17.73 -44.84
N PHE A 930 6.20 -17.95 -44.73
CA PHE A 930 6.82 -19.24 -44.46
C PHE A 930 7.98 -19.12 -43.49
N VAL A 931 8.28 -20.19 -42.76
CA VAL A 931 9.38 -20.25 -41.78
C VAL A 931 10.74 -20.22 -42.49
N THR A 932 11.63 -19.35 -42.02
CA THR A 932 12.99 -19.18 -42.56
C THR A 932 14.06 -19.72 -41.63
N HIS A 933 13.86 -19.62 -40.30
CA HIS A 933 14.82 -20.09 -39.30
C HIS A 933 14.12 -20.83 -38.17
N VAL A 934 14.76 -21.88 -37.68
CA VAL A 934 14.40 -22.64 -36.47
C VAL A 934 15.68 -22.84 -35.67
N ILE A 935 15.70 -22.42 -34.40
CA ILE A 935 16.89 -22.49 -33.53
C ILE A 935 16.51 -23.04 -32.18
N THR A 936 17.32 -23.93 -31.65
CA THR A 936 17.20 -24.48 -30.31
C THR A 936 18.14 -23.76 -29.35
N GLY A 937 17.69 -23.56 -28.10
CA GLY A 937 18.47 -22.97 -27.02
C GLY A 937 17.66 -22.97 -25.72
N THR A 938 18.15 -22.26 -24.71
CA THR A 938 17.44 -22.05 -23.44
C THR A 938 16.88 -20.64 -23.36
N ALA A 939 15.93 -20.39 -22.47
CA ALA A 939 15.31 -19.09 -22.27
C ALA A 939 16.33 -17.98 -21.97
N HIS A 940 17.47 -18.30 -21.34
CA HIS A 940 18.52 -17.33 -20.99
C HIS A 940 19.57 -17.10 -22.09
N ASN A 941 19.56 -17.86 -23.19
CA ASN A 941 20.56 -17.65 -24.25
C ASN A 941 20.46 -16.25 -24.87
N ASP A 942 21.61 -15.61 -25.06
CA ASP A 942 21.75 -14.42 -25.89
C ASP A 942 21.68 -14.81 -27.37
N LEU A 943 20.75 -14.23 -28.11
CA LEU A 943 20.58 -14.48 -29.54
C LEU A 943 21.20 -13.35 -30.37
N LEU A 944 22.19 -13.66 -31.19
CA LEU A 944 22.78 -12.73 -32.14
C LEU A 944 22.09 -12.80 -33.50
N PHE A 945 21.41 -11.73 -33.89
CA PHE A 945 20.74 -11.59 -35.18
C PHE A 945 21.64 -10.81 -36.14
N PHE A 946 22.07 -11.46 -37.23
CA PHE A 946 22.83 -10.84 -38.31
C PHE A 946 21.93 -10.48 -39.48
N THR A 947 22.19 -9.36 -40.13
CA THR A 947 21.36 -8.84 -41.23
C THR A 947 22.10 -8.78 -42.55
N ASP A 948 21.34 -8.74 -43.65
CA ASP A 948 21.83 -8.59 -45.03
C ASP A 948 22.65 -7.31 -45.24
N MET A 949 22.36 -6.25 -44.47
CA MET A 949 23.14 -5.00 -44.41
C MET A 949 24.46 -5.11 -43.61
N GLY A 950 24.78 -6.29 -43.07
CA GLY A 950 26.04 -6.54 -42.36
C GLY A 950 26.05 -6.01 -40.93
N LYS A 951 24.89 -5.83 -40.30
CA LYS A 951 24.77 -5.49 -38.86
C LYS A 951 24.51 -6.73 -38.01
N ALA A 952 24.81 -6.61 -36.73
CA ALA A 952 24.45 -7.58 -35.70
C ALA A 952 23.60 -6.90 -34.62
N TYR A 953 22.62 -7.62 -34.10
CA TYR A 953 21.73 -7.24 -33.01
C TYR A 953 21.70 -8.35 -31.95
N GLN A 954 21.33 -8.04 -30.71
CA GLN A 954 21.24 -9.00 -29.62
C GLN A 954 19.98 -8.78 -28.81
N ILE A 955 19.33 -9.88 -28.46
CA ILE A 955 18.24 -9.95 -27.47
C ILE A 955 18.35 -11.29 -26.72
N LYS A 956 17.80 -11.35 -25.51
CA LYS A 956 17.66 -12.63 -24.79
C LYS A 956 16.48 -13.42 -25.35
N MET A 957 16.60 -14.76 -25.34
CA MET A 957 15.57 -15.66 -25.85
C MET A 957 14.23 -15.50 -25.11
N TYR A 958 14.23 -15.23 -23.80
CA TYR A 958 13.00 -14.98 -23.01
C TYR A 958 12.27 -13.67 -23.35
N GLU A 959 12.93 -12.71 -24.00
CA GLU A 959 12.27 -11.47 -24.44
C GLU A 959 11.25 -11.73 -25.55
N ILE A 960 11.37 -12.89 -26.21
CA ILE A 960 10.51 -13.32 -27.30
C ILE A 960 9.33 -14.10 -26.70
N PRO A 961 8.08 -13.69 -26.99
CA PRO A 961 6.91 -14.30 -26.39
C PRO A 961 6.77 -15.76 -26.83
N GLU A 962 6.35 -16.57 -25.88
CA GLU A 962 5.97 -17.95 -26.15
C GLU A 962 4.62 -18.01 -26.86
N ALA A 963 4.53 -18.85 -27.88
CA ALA A 963 3.30 -19.02 -28.64
C ALA A 963 3.21 -20.41 -29.27
N ARG A 964 1.99 -20.94 -29.41
CA ARG A 964 1.75 -22.24 -30.08
C ARG A 964 2.19 -22.20 -31.55
N ARG A 965 2.57 -23.36 -32.10
CA ARG A 965 3.00 -23.57 -33.49
C ARG A 965 2.04 -22.98 -34.53
N ALA A 966 0.73 -23.06 -34.30
CA ALA A 966 -0.30 -22.54 -35.22
C ALA A 966 -0.40 -20.99 -35.28
N THR A 967 0.23 -20.27 -34.36
CA THR A 967 0.15 -18.79 -34.30
C THR A 967 1.30 -18.12 -35.06
N LYS A 968 1.06 -16.94 -35.66
CA LYS A 968 2.08 -16.23 -36.45
C LYS A 968 3.24 -15.67 -35.60
N GLY A 969 3.06 -15.43 -34.31
CA GLY A 969 4.05 -14.75 -33.47
C GLY A 969 3.96 -13.22 -33.56
N LYS A 970 5.00 -12.50 -33.10
CA LYS A 970 5.08 -11.02 -33.17
C LYS A 970 6.14 -10.59 -34.18
N SER A 971 6.02 -9.41 -34.75
CA SER A 971 7.08 -8.89 -35.65
C SER A 971 8.41 -8.76 -34.91
N VAL A 972 9.50 -9.21 -35.53
CA VAL A 972 10.88 -9.09 -35.04
C VAL A 972 11.28 -7.63 -34.88
N MET A 973 10.67 -6.71 -35.65
CA MET A 973 10.86 -5.27 -35.53
C MET A 973 10.37 -4.70 -34.19
N ASN A 974 9.50 -5.42 -33.46
CA ASN A 974 9.09 -5.01 -32.11
C ASN A 974 10.22 -5.21 -31.08
N PHE A 975 11.19 -6.07 -31.39
CA PHE A 975 12.29 -6.42 -30.50
C PHE A 975 13.63 -5.83 -30.98
N LEU A 976 13.80 -5.70 -32.30
CA LEU A 976 15.02 -5.22 -32.95
C LEU A 976 14.73 -3.94 -33.76
N GLN A 977 15.61 -2.94 -33.65
CA GLN A 977 15.54 -1.71 -34.47
C GLN A 977 16.15 -1.94 -35.86
N LEU A 978 15.48 -2.75 -36.68
CA LEU A 978 15.87 -3.02 -38.06
C LEU A 978 15.48 -1.85 -38.97
N GLY A 979 16.28 -1.57 -40.00
CA GLY A 979 15.85 -0.67 -41.09
C GLY A 979 14.67 -1.24 -41.89
N ALA A 980 13.91 -0.38 -42.58
CA ALA A 980 12.68 -0.78 -43.29
C ALA A 980 12.88 -1.91 -44.34
N GLU A 981 14.06 -1.98 -44.94
CA GLU A 981 14.43 -3.01 -45.95
C GLU A 981 15.45 -4.03 -45.41
N GLU A 982 15.80 -3.98 -44.12
CA GLU A 982 16.84 -4.81 -43.51
C GLU A 982 16.30 -6.19 -43.09
N LYS A 983 16.98 -7.27 -43.52
CA LYS A 983 16.51 -8.65 -43.34
C LYS A 983 17.51 -9.48 -42.55
N VAL A 984 16.99 -10.35 -41.67
CA VAL A 984 17.82 -11.28 -40.89
C VAL A 984 18.32 -12.42 -41.78
N THR A 985 19.64 -12.64 -41.77
CA THR A 985 20.33 -13.67 -42.57
C THR A 985 20.83 -14.83 -41.74
N SER A 986 21.13 -14.61 -40.46
CA SER A 986 21.56 -15.66 -39.53
C SER A 986 21.20 -15.28 -38.12
N ILE A 987 20.83 -16.26 -37.31
CA ILE A 987 20.62 -16.08 -35.87
C ILE A 987 21.50 -17.11 -35.18
N LEU A 988 22.31 -16.67 -34.23
CA LEU A 988 23.24 -17.53 -33.52
C LEU A 988 23.00 -17.44 -32.01
N PRO A 989 22.65 -18.55 -31.33
CA PRO A 989 22.63 -18.56 -29.88
C PRO A 989 24.07 -18.50 -29.36
N MET A 990 24.37 -17.51 -28.53
CA MET A 990 25.67 -17.34 -27.92
C MET A 990 25.88 -18.43 -26.87
N PRO A 991 27.01 -19.17 -26.93
CA PRO A 991 27.36 -20.14 -25.88
C PRO A 991 27.54 -19.43 -24.53
N LYS A 992 27.09 -20.03 -23.42
CA LYS A 992 27.19 -19.43 -22.06
C LYS A 992 28.64 -19.10 -21.63
N GLU A 993 29.65 -19.73 -22.24
CA GLU A 993 31.07 -19.68 -21.84
C GLU A 993 31.97 -18.83 -22.76
N VAL A 994 31.47 -17.73 -23.32
CA VAL A 994 32.26 -16.86 -24.23
C VAL A 994 33.54 -16.30 -23.58
N LYS A 995 33.57 -16.13 -22.25
CA LYS A 995 34.70 -15.52 -21.53
C LYS A 995 35.95 -16.42 -21.45
N GLY A 996 35.87 -17.70 -21.83
CA GLY A 996 37.01 -18.64 -21.86
C GLY A 996 37.33 -19.26 -23.22
N ALA A 997 36.39 -19.26 -24.18
CA ALA A 997 36.57 -19.93 -25.46
C ALA A 997 37.17 -19.00 -26.53
N ALA A 998 38.22 -19.44 -27.23
CA ALA A 998 38.85 -18.72 -28.35
C ALA A 998 38.00 -18.79 -29.65
N LEU A 999 36.71 -18.44 -29.56
CA LEU A 999 35.74 -18.49 -30.66
C LEU A 999 35.84 -17.25 -31.55
N SER A 1000 35.72 -17.47 -32.86
CA SER A 1000 35.58 -16.41 -33.86
C SER A 1000 34.27 -16.58 -34.63
N LEU A 1001 33.80 -15.49 -35.24
CA LEU A 1001 32.69 -15.46 -36.17
C LEU A 1001 33.23 -15.34 -37.60
N LEU A 1002 32.88 -16.32 -38.44
CA LEU A 1002 33.08 -16.26 -39.88
C LEU A 1002 31.81 -15.72 -40.54
N MET A 1003 31.95 -14.63 -41.28
CA MET A 1003 30.89 -14.00 -42.07
C MET A 1003 31.20 -14.14 -43.56
N ILE A 1004 30.22 -14.57 -44.35
CA ILE A 1004 30.34 -14.73 -45.80
C ILE A 1004 29.27 -13.91 -46.51
N THR A 1005 29.69 -13.20 -47.55
CA THR A 1005 28.84 -12.34 -48.37
C THR A 1005 28.43 -13.00 -49.69
N ARG A 1006 27.41 -12.45 -50.35
CA ARG A 1006 26.89 -12.92 -51.64
C ARG A 1006 27.95 -12.84 -52.74
N ALA A 1007 28.81 -11.82 -52.71
CA ALA A 1007 29.91 -11.63 -53.67
C ALA A 1007 31.15 -12.53 -53.41
N GLY A 1008 31.10 -13.44 -52.42
CA GLY A 1008 32.20 -14.36 -52.13
C GLY A 1008 33.33 -13.75 -51.31
N ILE A 1009 33.07 -12.67 -50.57
CA ILE A 1009 33.97 -12.11 -49.55
C ILE A 1009 33.70 -12.80 -48.22
N GLY A 1010 34.77 -13.23 -47.55
CA GLY A 1010 34.74 -13.81 -46.21
C GLY A 1010 35.52 -12.98 -45.20
N LYS A 1011 35.01 -12.90 -43.98
CA LYS A 1011 35.60 -12.14 -42.88
C LYS A 1011 35.55 -12.93 -41.60
N LYS A 1012 36.63 -12.90 -40.83
CA LYS A 1012 36.71 -13.51 -39.50
C LYS A 1012 36.89 -12.42 -38.42
N THR A 1013 36.10 -12.46 -37.36
CA THR A 1013 36.15 -11.51 -36.23
C THR A 1013 36.04 -12.27 -34.91
N LYS A 1014 36.71 -11.84 -33.84
CA LYS A 1014 36.58 -12.50 -32.53
C LYS A 1014 35.14 -12.42 -31.99
N ALA A 1015 34.62 -13.51 -31.43
CA ALA A 1015 33.26 -13.55 -30.87
C ALA A 1015 33.08 -12.56 -29.71
N ALA A 1016 34.13 -12.34 -28.90
CA ALA A 1016 34.14 -11.35 -27.81
C ALA A 1016 33.82 -9.90 -28.28
N SER A 1017 34.00 -9.57 -29.56
CA SER A 1017 33.60 -8.27 -30.11
C SER A 1017 32.08 -8.08 -30.22
N PHE A 1018 31.29 -9.11 -29.89
CA PHE A 1018 29.83 -9.14 -29.94
C PHE A 1018 29.20 -9.56 -28.60
N HIS A 1019 29.92 -9.38 -27.48
CA HIS A 1019 29.39 -9.67 -26.13
C HIS A 1019 28.27 -8.70 -25.73
N ASP A 1020 28.47 -7.40 -25.97
CA ASP A 1020 27.54 -6.33 -25.59
C ASP A 1020 27.02 -5.58 -26.83
N VAL A 1021 26.07 -6.18 -27.55
CA VAL A 1021 25.45 -5.57 -28.73
C VAL A 1021 24.23 -4.75 -28.33
N ARG A 1022 24.24 -3.46 -28.67
CA ARG A 1022 23.11 -2.55 -28.39
C ARG A 1022 21.90 -2.93 -29.24
N ARG A 1023 20.68 -2.63 -28.74
CA ARG A 1023 19.41 -2.81 -29.50
C ARG A 1023 19.34 -2.03 -30.83
N SER A 1024 20.11 -0.94 -30.96
CA SER A 1024 20.26 -0.18 -32.20
C SER A 1024 21.12 -0.89 -33.26
N GLY A 1025 21.69 -2.05 -32.91
CA GLY A 1025 22.60 -2.83 -33.73
C GLY A 1025 24.01 -2.26 -33.78
N LEU A 1026 24.93 -3.08 -34.30
CA LEU A 1026 26.31 -2.70 -34.55
C LEU A 1026 26.78 -3.22 -35.90
N ILE A 1027 27.76 -2.55 -36.51
CA ILE A 1027 28.34 -3.01 -37.79
C ILE A 1027 29.17 -4.27 -37.54
N ALA A 1028 28.80 -5.38 -38.17
CA ALA A 1028 29.54 -6.65 -38.11
C ALA A 1028 30.52 -6.78 -39.28
N ILE A 1029 30.13 -6.33 -40.47
CA ILE A 1029 30.94 -6.29 -41.69
C ILE A 1029 30.58 -5.08 -42.54
N LYS A 1030 31.59 -4.42 -43.13
CA LYS A 1030 31.36 -3.31 -44.07
C LYS A 1030 31.20 -3.87 -45.50
N LEU A 1031 29.98 -3.84 -46.01
CA LEU A 1031 29.65 -4.35 -47.34
C LEU A 1031 29.99 -3.34 -48.45
N LYS A 1032 30.27 -3.84 -49.65
CA LYS A 1032 30.41 -3.03 -50.87
C LYS A 1032 29.03 -2.80 -51.48
N ALA A 1033 28.89 -1.78 -52.33
CA ALA A 1033 27.65 -1.50 -53.03
C ALA A 1033 27.16 -2.73 -53.83
N GLY A 1034 25.92 -3.17 -53.57
CA GLY A 1034 25.30 -4.35 -54.19
C GLY A 1034 25.72 -5.70 -53.62
N ASP A 1035 26.48 -5.72 -52.52
CA ASP A 1035 26.84 -6.93 -51.78
C ASP A 1035 25.97 -7.06 -50.51
N GLU A 1036 25.71 -8.29 -50.10
CA GLU A 1036 24.85 -8.62 -48.97
C GLU A 1036 25.51 -9.70 -48.11
N LEU A 1037 25.32 -9.64 -46.79
CA LEU A 1037 25.71 -10.76 -45.93
C LEU A 1037 24.80 -11.97 -46.24
N VAL A 1038 25.39 -13.16 -46.34
CA VAL A 1038 24.65 -14.41 -46.58
C VAL A 1038 24.61 -15.28 -45.34
N SER A 1039 25.73 -15.35 -44.61
CA SER A 1039 25.80 -16.16 -43.40
C SER A 1039 26.80 -15.64 -42.38
N ALA A 1040 26.50 -15.91 -41.11
CA ALA A 1040 27.43 -15.81 -40.00
C ALA A 1040 27.48 -17.16 -39.27
N SER A 1041 28.66 -17.61 -38.84
CA SER A 1041 28.82 -18.89 -38.11
C SER A 1041 29.99 -18.81 -37.13
N PHE A 1042 29.88 -19.49 -36.00
CA PHE A 1042 30.99 -19.68 -35.07
C PHE A 1042 32.04 -20.63 -35.67
N VAL A 1043 33.32 -20.31 -35.46
CA VAL A 1043 34.47 -21.07 -35.94
C VAL A 1043 35.59 -21.07 -34.90
N GLU A 1044 36.30 -22.19 -34.82
CA GLU A 1044 37.47 -22.40 -33.97
C GLU A 1044 38.78 -22.54 -34.78
N LYS A 1045 39.90 -22.56 -34.07
CA LYS A 1045 41.21 -22.80 -34.68
C LYS A 1045 41.31 -24.25 -35.16
N GLY A 1046 41.37 -24.42 -36.48
CA GLY A 1046 41.51 -25.74 -37.14
C GLY A 1046 40.32 -26.10 -38.02
N ASP A 1047 39.24 -25.33 -37.95
CA ASP A 1047 38.06 -25.55 -38.79
C ASP A 1047 38.34 -25.22 -40.26
N GLU A 1048 37.55 -25.86 -41.13
CA GLU A 1048 37.49 -25.56 -42.55
C GLU A 1048 36.10 -25.02 -42.90
N ALA A 1049 36.03 -24.21 -43.95
CA ALA A 1049 34.77 -23.70 -44.48
C ALA A 1049 34.54 -24.25 -45.88
N VAL A 1050 33.30 -24.61 -46.18
CA VAL A 1050 32.83 -24.92 -47.53
C VAL A 1050 31.82 -23.88 -47.97
N LEU A 1051 32.05 -23.26 -49.13
CA LEU A 1051 31.12 -22.32 -49.75
C LEU A 1051 30.57 -22.93 -51.03
N VAL A 1052 29.29 -22.70 -51.29
CA VAL A 1052 28.57 -23.27 -52.43
C VAL A 1052 27.84 -22.17 -53.20
N THR A 1053 27.91 -22.23 -54.53
CA THR A 1053 27.27 -21.27 -55.44
C THR A 1053 25.97 -21.81 -56.03
N GLY A 1054 25.10 -20.90 -56.46
CA GLY A 1054 23.82 -21.24 -57.10
C GLY A 1054 23.98 -22.07 -58.38
N LYS A 1055 25.04 -21.81 -59.16
CA LYS A 1055 25.36 -22.58 -60.37
C LYS A 1055 26.14 -23.87 -60.09
N GLY A 1056 26.20 -24.32 -58.85
CA GLY A 1056 26.72 -25.63 -58.46
C GLY A 1056 28.24 -25.73 -58.41
N GLN A 1057 28.96 -24.65 -58.10
CA GLN A 1057 30.37 -24.71 -57.70
C GLN A 1057 30.50 -24.76 -56.18
N SER A 1058 31.56 -25.39 -55.67
CA SER A 1058 31.92 -25.32 -54.25
C SER A 1058 33.42 -25.19 -54.03
N ILE A 1059 33.81 -24.46 -52.99
CA ILE A 1059 35.20 -24.36 -52.53
C ILE A 1059 35.28 -24.76 -51.07
N ARG A 1060 36.26 -25.58 -50.72
CA ARG A 1060 36.59 -25.97 -49.34
C ARG A 1060 37.98 -25.43 -49.02
N PHE A 1061 38.13 -24.65 -47.94
CA PHE A 1061 39.40 -24.06 -47.54
C PHE A 1061 39.52 -23.97 -46.01
N LYS A 1062 40.74 -23.79 -45.50
CA LYS A 1062 40.97 -23.67 -44.05
C LYS A 1062 40.55 -22.29 -43.54
N VAL A 1063 39.80 -22.22 -42.45
CA VAL A 1063 39.38 -20.93 -41.85
C VAL A 1063 40.59 -20.09 -41.41
N SER A 1064 41.73 -20.71 -41.12
CA SER A 1064 43.01 -20.03 -40.86
C SER A 1064 43.50 -19.17 -42.03
N ASP A 1065 43.10 -19.46 -43.28
CA ASP A 1065 43.50 -18.69 -44.46
C ASP A 1065 42.86 -17.28 -44.46
N ILE A 1066 41.81 -17.07 -43.67
CA ILE A 1066 41.19 -15.78 -43.41
C ILE A 1066 41.71 -15.26 -42.07
N ARG A 1067 42.49 -14.17 -42.10
CA ARG A 1067 42.97 -13.50 -40.88
C ARG A 1067 41.81 -12.89 -40.10
N GLU A 1068 41.96 -12.82 -38.79
CA GLU A 1068 41.04 -12.06 -37.94
C GLU A 1068 41.15 -10.57 -38.25
N MET A 1069 40.01 -9.88 -38.26
CA MET A 1069 39.90 -8.46 -38.52
C MET A 1069 38.92 -7.81 -37.55
N GLY A 1070 38.98 -6.49 -37.41
CA GLY A 1070 37.99 -5.72 -36.66
C GLY A 1070 36.62 -5.63 -37.35
N ARG A 1071 35.60 -5.26 -36.57
CA ARG A 1071 34.20 -5.12 -37.00
C ARG A 1071 33.98 -4.19 -38.20
N GLY A 1072 34.74 -3.12 -38.36
CA GLY A 1072 34.62 -2.19 -39.49
C GLY A 1072 35.22 -2.67 -40.82
N ALA A 1073 35.94 -3.81 -40.86
CA ALA A 1073 36.60 -4.28 -42.07
C ALA A 1073 35.64 -4.95 -43.07
N SER A 1074 35.99 -4.91 -44.36
CA SER A 1074 35.20 -5.53 -45.44
C SER A 1074 35.52 -7.00 -45.70
N GLY A 1075 36.60 -7.56 -45.14
CA GLY A 1075 36.99 -8.96 -45.35
C GLY A 1075 37.93 -9.20 -46.53
N VAL A 1076 38.19 -10.48 -46.84
CA VAL A 1076 39.03 -10.93 -47.97
C VAL A 1076 38.23 -11.82 -48.92
N LYS A 1077 38.67 -11.95 -50.17
CA LYS A 1077 38.05 -12.88 -51.12
C LYS A 1077 38.18 -14.33 -50.62
N ALA A 1078 37.03 -14.98 -50.43
CA ALA A 1078 36.90 -16.36 -50.00
C ALA A 1078 36.65 -17.31 -51.19
N MET A 1079 35.88 -16.88 -52.20
CA MET A 1079 35.67 -17.61 -53.46
C MET A 1079 35.67 -16.66 -54.65
N ARG A 1080 36.22 -17.09 -55.79
CA ARG A 1080 36.11 -16.36 -57.06
C ARG A 1080 34.85 -16.82 -57.79
N LEU A 1081 33.90 -15.90 -57.96
CA LEU A 1081 32.64 -16.16 -58.64
C LEU A 1081 32.73 -15.84 -60.14
N LYS A 1082 31.99 -16.59 -60.96
CA LYS A 1082 31.78 -16.28 -62.39
C LYS A 1082 30.63 -15.27 -62.54
N LYS A 1083 30.54 -14.61 -63.69
CA LYS A 1083 29.48 -13.60 -63.95
C LYS A 1083 28.08 -14.21 -63.73
N GLY A 1084 27.28 -13.55 -62.88
CA GLY A 1084 25.92 -13.96 -62.54
C GLY A 1084 25.83 -15.23 -61.69
N ASP A 1085 26.90 -15.61 -60.97
CA ASP A 1085 26.88 -16.65 -59.94
C ASP A 1085 27.07 -16.02 -58.56
N THR A 1086 26.45 -16.59 -57.53
CA THR A 1086 26.42 -16.03 -56.16
C THR A 1086 26.56 -17.14 -55.13
N ILE A 1087 27.07 -16.81 -53.95
CA ILE A 1087 27.06 -17.75 -52.82
C ILE A 1087 25.62 -17.95 -52.34
N VAL A 1088 25.21 -19.20 -52.16
CA VAL A 1088 23.86 -19.60 -51.71
C VAL A 1088 23.90 -20.52 -50.48
N GLY A 1089 25.07 -21.05 -50.13
CA GLY A 1089 25.21 -21.92 -48.97
C GLY A 1089 26.63 -21.93 -48.44
N THR A 1090 26.75 -22.06 -47.12
CA THR A 1090 28.02 -22.11 -46.41
C THR A 1090 27.93 -23.16 -45.32
N GLY A 1091 29.00 -23.94 -45.13
CA GLY A 1091 29.10 -24.89 -44.03
C GLY A 1091 30.45 -24.81 -43.35
N ILE A 1092 30.44 -24.96 -42.03
CA ILE A 1092 31.66 -25.11 -41.22
C ILE A 1092 31.93 -26.60 -41.04
N ILE A 1093 33.19 -26.98 -41.15
CA ILE A 1093 33.67 -28.34 -40.99
C ILE A 1093 34.59 -28.31 -39.78
N GLY A 1094 34.02 -28.74 -38.65
CA GLY A 1094 34.70 -28.75 -37.36
C GLY A 1094 35.74 -29.87 -37.28
N LYS A 1095 36.85 -29.64 -36.58
CA LYS A 1095 37.92 -30.66 -36.40
C LYS A 1095 37.43 -31.97 -35.79
N LYS A 1096 36.38 -31.92 -34.95
CA LYS A 1096 35.80 -33.06 -34.23
C LYS A 1096 34.68 -33.78 -35.00
N MET A 1097 34.31 -33.33 -36.20
CA MET A 1097 33.22 -33.96 -36.96
C MET A 1097 33.69 -35.29 -37.58
N GLU A 1098 33.02 -36.38 -37.20
CA GLU A 1098 33.23 -37.69 -37.80
C GLU A 1098 32.36 -37.84 -39.06
N HIS A 1099 32.98 -38.31 -40.15
CA HIS A 1099 32.31 -38.60 -41.44
C HIS A 1099 31.40 -37.48 -42.01
N PRO A 1100 31.83 -36.20 -42.06
CA PRO A 1100 30.97 -35.12 -42.53
C PRO A 1100 30.62 -35.26 -44.03
N GLU A 1101 29.36 -34.98 -44.36
CA GLU A 1101 28.83 -34.95 -45.73
C GLU A 1101 28.30 -33.55 -46.05
N LEU A 1102 28.34 -33.15 -47.33
CA LEU A 1102 27.70 -31.94 -47.81
C LEU A 1102 26.32 -32.29 -48.36
N LEU A 1103 25.28 -31.79 -47.70
CA LEU A 1103 23.90 -31.81 -48.19
C LEU A 1103 23.66 -30.58 -49.07
N VAL A 1104 23.18 -30.80 -50.28
CA VAL A 1104 22.76 -29.72 -51.19
C VAL A 1104 21.32 -29.94 -51.63
N ILE A 1105 20.56 -28.85 -51.76
CA ILE A 1105 19.19 -28.86 -52.28
C ILE A 1105 19.03 -27.81 -53.38
N MET A 1106 18.26 -28.16 -54.40
CA MET A 1106 17.95 -27.34 -55.56
C MET A 1106 16.48 -26.91 -55.56
N LYS A 1107 16.22 -25.83 -56.30
CA LYS A 1107 14.94 -25.13 -56.35
C LYS A 1107 13.73 -26.03 -56.59
N ASN A 1108 13.85 -27.08 -57.40
CA ASN A 1108 12.73 -27.95 -57.78
C ASN A 1108 12.59 -29.19 -56.87
N GLY A 1109 13.12 -29.16 -55.65
CA GLY A 1109 12.95 -30.23 -54.65
C GLY A 1109 13.87 -31.44 -54.81
N TYR A 1110 14.94 -31.30 -55.62
CA TYR A 1110 16.01 -32.28 -55.74
C TYR A 1110 17.12 -31.97 -54.74
N GLY A 1111 17.77 -33.00 -54.21
CA GLY A 1111 18.96 -32.82 -53.39
C GLY A 1111 19.73 -34.11 -53.18
N LYS A 1112 20.91 -34.00 -52.58
CA LYS A 1112 21.82 -35.12 -52.36
C LYS A 1112 22.79 -34.85 -51.24
N ARG A 1113 23.35 -35.93 -50.69
CA ARG A 1113 24.49 -35.89 -49.79
C ARG A 1113 25.74 -36.30 -50.55
N THR A 1114 26.87 -35.70 -50.25
CA THR A 1114 28.16 -36.10 -50.83
C THR A 1114 29.22 -36.08 -49.74
N LYS A 1115 29.97 -37.18 -49.60
CA LYS A 1115 31.05 -37.30 -48.60
C LYS A 1115 32.07 -36.18 -48.77
N LEU A 1116 32.46 -35.51 -47.68
CA LEU A 1116 33.42 -34.41 -47.78
C LEU A 1116 34.80 -34.83 -48.30
N LYS A 1117 35.14 -36.13 -48.22
CA LYS A 1117 36.35 -36.71 -48.82
C LYS A 1117 36.45 -36.45 -50.34
N GLU A 1118 35.33 -36.31 -51.04
CA GLU A 1118 35.35 -35.97 -52.47
C GLU A 1118 35.72 -34.49 -52.74
N TYR A 1119 35.58 -33.61 -51.75
CA TYR A 1119 35.93 -32.18 -51.88
C TYR A 1119 37.35 -31.95 -51.35
N LYS A 1120 38.32 -31.86 -52.27
CA LYS A 1120 39.70 -31.51 -51.95
C LYS A 1120 39.78 -30.11 -51.34
N THR A 1121 40.50 -29.97 -50.22
CA THR A 1121 40.81 -28.67 -49.61
C THR A 1121 41.72 -27.86 -50.54
N GLN A 1122 41.31 -26.64 -50.85
CA GLN A 1122 41.98 -25.66 -51.71
C GLN A 1122 42.35 -24.42 -50.90
N LYS A 1123 43.16 -23.51 -51.46
CA LYS A 1123 43.36 -22.18 -50.88
C LYS A 1123 42.13 -21.30 -51.13
N ARG A 1124 41.82 -20.39 -50.19
CA ARG A 1124 40.75 -19.40 -50.38
C ARG A 1124 40.93 -18.58 -51.67
N GLY A 1125 39.83 -18.14 -52.26
CA GLY A 1125 39.82 -17.30 -53.47
C GLY A 1125 39.92 -18.06 -54.79
N GLY A 1126 39.94 -19.40 -54.77
CA GLY A 1126 39.80 -20.24 -55.96
C GLY A 1126 38.38 -20.21 -56.56
N SER A 1127 38.22 -20.77 -57.76
CA SER A 1127 36.91 -20.88 -58.45
C SER A 1127 36.06 -22.07 -57.99
N GLY A 1128 36.62 -22.94 -57.15
CA GLY A 1128 35.94 -24.15 -56.67
C GLY A 1128 35.87 -25.28 -57.69
N VAL A 1129 35.16 -26.34 -57.32
CA VAL A 1129 34.89 -27.56 -58.08
C VAL A 1129 33.37 -27.76 -58.22
N LYS A 1130 32.91 -28.50 -59.24
CA LYS A 1130 31.48 -28.80 -59.40
C LYS A 1130 30.97 -29.64 -58.22
N THR A 1131 29.88 -29.19 -57.59
CA THR A 1131 29.18 -29.84 -56.47
C THR A 1131 27.84 -30.46 -56.86
N ALA A 1132 27.27 -30.06 -58.00
CA ALA A 1132 26.01 -30.56 -58.54
C ALA A 1132 25.92 -30.27 -60.05
N LYS A 1133 25.18 -31.09 -60.79
CA LYS A 1133 24.86 -30.83 -62.20
C LYS A 1133 23.52 -30.09 -62.30
N ILE A 1134 23.57 -28.78 -62.47
CA ILE A 1134 22.38 -27.94 -62.62
C ILE A 1134 21.75 -28.14 -64.01
N SER A 1135 20.43 -28.33 -64.04
CA SER A 1135 19.62 -28.48 -65.25
C SER A 1135 18.25 -27.83 -65.04
N SER A 1136 17.47 -27.63 -66.11
CA SER A 1136 16.08 -27.16 -66.02
C SER A 1136 15.21 -28.03 -65.09
N LYS A 1137 15.49 -29.33 -65.02
CA LYS A 1137 14.80 -30.29 -64.13
C LYS A 1137 15.08 -30.04 -62.64
N THR A 1138 16.33 -29.76 -62.27
CA THR A 1138 16.73 -29.55 -60.86
C THR A 1138 16.49 -28.12 -60.39
N GLY A 1139 16.64 -27.15 -61.30
CA GLY A 1139 16.78 -25.74 -60.96
C GLY A 1139 18.12 -25.44 -60.29
N ASP A 1140 18.39 -24.17 -60.02
CA ASP A 1140 19.59 -23.70 -59.33
C ASP A 1140 19.66 -24.24 -57.89
N LEU A 1141 20.87 -24.33 -57.35
CA LEU A 1141 21.11 -24.68 -55.96
C LEU A 1141 20.67 -23.51 -55.06
N ILE A 1142 19.94 -23.81 -53.99
CA ILE A 1142 19.35 -22.78 -53.11
C ILE A 1142 19.87 -22.83 -51.67
N ALA A 1143 20.34 -23.99 -51.19
CA ALA A 1143 20.92 -24.14 -49.86
C ALA A 1143 21.92 -25.31 -49.84
N ALA A 1144 22.92 -25.18 -48.97
CA ALA A 1144 23.91 -26.22 -48.72
C ALA A 1144 24.30 -26.21 -47.25
N HIS A 1145 24.31 -27.39 -46.61
CA HIS A 1145 24.67 -27.58 -45.21
C HIS A 1145 25.67 -28.72 -45.07
N VAL A 1146 26.63 -28.56 -44.17
CA VAL A 1146 27.47 -29.68 -43.72
C VAL A 1146 26.69 -30.42 -42.64
N ILE A 1147 26.61 -31.74 -42.80
CA ILE A 1147 25.83 -32.64 -41.95
C ILE A 1147 26.72 -33.77 -41.46
N THR A 1148 26.39 -34.33 -40.31
CA THR A 1148 27.07 -35.50 -39.71
C THR A 1148 26.11 -36.68 -39.55
N SER A 1149 26.64 -37.91 -39.54
CA SER A 1149 25.81 -39.12 -39.43
C SER A 1149 25.52 -39.48 -37.97
N PRO A 1150 24.33 -40.04 -37.60
CA PRO A 1150 23.17 -40.29 -38.45
C PRO A 1150 21.81 -39.84 -37.86
N ASN A 1151 21.79 -38.96 -36.85
CA ASN A 1151 20.57 -38.55 -36.13
C ASN A 1151 20.00 -37.18 -36.57
N GLU A 1152 20.58 -36.56 -37.60
CA GLU A 1152 20.11 -35.26 -38.10
C GLU A 1152 18.84 -35.40 -38.94
N GLU A 1153 17.93 -34.46 -38.78
CA GLU A 1153 16.70 -34.35 -39.55
C GLU A 1153 16.71 -33.08 -40.39
N VAL A 1154 16.07 -33.15 -41.56
CA VAL A 1154 16.00 -32.03 -42.48
C VAL A 1154 14.57 -31.57 -42.62
N VAL A 1155 14.36 -30.29 -42.35
CA VAL A 1155 13.10 -29.59 -42.62
C VAL A 1155 13.28 -28.78 -43.91
N ALA A 1156 12.59 -29.17 -44.96
CA ALA A 1156 12.52 -28.41 -46.21
C ALA A 1156 11.16 -27.74 -46.32
N ILE A 1157 11.17 -26.46 -46.69
CA ILE A 1157 9.97 -25.63 -46.77
C ILE A 1157 9.88 -25.02 -48.16
N SER A 1158 8.70 -25.11 -48.76
CA SER A 1158 8.39 -24.51 -50.07
C SER A 1158 7.88 -23.08 -49.94
N ARG A 1159 7.83 -22.35 -51.07
CA ARG A 1159 7.29 -20.98 -51.09
C ARG A 1159 5.78 -20.93 -50.84
N LYS A 1160 5.04 -21.99 -51.16
CA LYS A 1160 3.61 -22.12 -50.84
C LYS A 1160 3.37 -22.86 -49.51
N SER A 1161 4.31 -22.74 -48.57
CA SER A 1161 4.21 -23.24 -47.18
C SER A 1161 3.93 -24.74 -47.02
N GLN A 1162 4.23 -25.56 -48.04
CA GLN A 1162 4.39 -27.01 -47.84
C GLN A 1162 5.68 -27.24 -47.05
N VAL A 1163 5.58 -27.99 -45.95
CA VAL A 1163 6.71 -28.36 -45.09
C VAL A 1163 6.88 -29.87 -45.12
N ILE A 1164 8.12 -30.33 -45.29
CA ILE A 1164 8.49 -31.73 -45.10
C ILE A 1164 9.65 -31.82 -44.10
N ARG A 1165 9.47 -32.62 -43.04
CA ARG A 1165 10.52 -33.03 -42.10
C ARG A 1165 10.89 -34.48 -42.40
N THR A 1166 12.14 -34.74 -42.79
CA THR A 1166 12.59 -36.08 -43.19
C THR A 1166 13.97 -36.39 -42.62
N ASP A 1167 14.22 -37.66 -42.29
CA ASP A 1167 15.55 -38.10 -41.87
C ASP A 1167 16.59 -37.88 -42.97
N VAL A 1168 17.76 -37.38 -42.58
CA VAL A 1168 18.93 -37.24 -43.46
C VAL A 1168 19.33 -38.59 -44.06
N LYS A 1169 19.18 -39.70 -43.31
CA LYS A 1169 19.37 -41.08 -43.78
C LYS A 1169 18.57 -41.37 -45.05
N GLY A 1170 17.38 -40.78 -45.18
CA GLY A 1170 16.53 -40.93 -46.34
C GLY A 1170 17.14 -40.31 -47.60
N ILE A 1171 18.00 -39.30 -47.52
CA ILE A 1171 18.55 -38.64 -48.71
C ILE A 1171 19.71 -39.46 -49.27
N ALA A 1172 19.77 -39.70 -50.58
CA ALA A 1172 20.82 -40.54 -51.17
C ALA A 1172 22.21 -39.86 -51.10
N THR A 1173 23.22 -40.63 -50.69
CA THR A 1173 24.63 -40.23 -50.79
C THR A 1173 25.15 -40.55 -52.20
N LEU A 1174 25.52 -39.51 -52.94
CA LEU A 1174 25.96 -39.59 -54.35
C LEU A 1174 27.24 -38.78 -54.55
N SER A 1175 27.95 -39.06 -55.65
CA SER A 1175 29.17 -38.32 -56.00
C SER A 1175 28.90 -36.85 -56.32
N ARG A 1176 29.97 -36.04 -56.33
CA ARG A 1176 29.89 -34.58 -56.54
C ARG A 1176 29.11 -34.16 -57.79
N GLN A 1177 29.37 -34.74 -58.95
CA GLN A 1177 28.81 -34.25 -60.23
C GLN A 1177 27.48 -34.92 -60.64
N THR A 1178 26.55 -35.07 -59.70
CA THR A 1178 25.24 -35.71 -59.92
C THR A 1178 24.08 -34.73 -59.71
N GLN A 1179 22.87 -35.11 -60.17
CA GLN A 1179 21.65 -34.30 -60.09
C GLN A 1179 20.88 -34.47 -58.76
N GLY A 1180 21.16 -35.53 -58.00
CA GLY A 1180 20.47 -35.83 -56.75
C GLY A 1180 19.13 -36.56 -56.92
N VAL A 1181 18.49 -36.85 -55.78
CA VAL A 1181 17.18 -37.51 -55.70
C VAL A 1181 16.11 -36.49 -55.28
N ARG A 1182 14.84 -36.80 -55.52
CA ARG A 1182 13.74 -35.95 -55.09
C ARG A 1182 13.55 -36.07 -53.57
N ILE A 1183 13.74 -34.97 -52.86
CA ILE A 1183 13.54 -34.86 -51.41
C ILE A 1183 12.07 -34.52 -51.12
N MET A 1184 11.52 -33.58 -51.89
CA MET A 1184 10.17 -33.07 -51.74
C MET A 1184 9.46 -33.02 -53.09
N LYS A 1185 8.21 -33.52 -53.15
CA LYS A 1185 7.37 -33.35 -54.34
C LYS A 1185 6.63 -32.01 -54.19
N LEU A 1186 7.02 -31.04 -55.01
CA LEU A 1186 6.39 -29.72 -55.03
C LEU A 1186 5.08 -29.73 -55.82
N ARG A 1187 4.17 -28.80 -55.49
CA ARG A 1187 2.95 -28.55 -56.27
C ARG A 1187 3.31 -27.76 -57.52
N GLU A 1188 2.39 -27.71 -58.48
CA GLU A 1188 2.59 -26.97 -59.71
C GLU A 1188 2.83 -25.47 -59.43
N GLY A 1189 3.87 -24.91 -60.06
CA GLY A 1189 4.33 -23.54 -59.85
C GLY A 1189 4.98 -23.25 -58.48
N ASP A 1190 5.32 -24.26 -57.68
CA ASP A 1190 5.98 -24.11 -56.39
C ASP A 1190 7.49 -24.42 -56.46
N SER A 1191 8.26 -23.91 -55.50
CA SER A 1191 9.71 -24.12 -55.40
C SER A 1191 10.16 -24.14 -53.94
N ILE A 1192 11.26 -24.82 -53.64
CA ILE A 1192 11.84 -24.80 -52.30
C ILE A 1192 12.27 -23.37 -51.94
N ALA A 1193 11.97 -22.96 -50.72
CA ALA A 1193 12.27 -21.65 -50.17
C ALA A 1193 13.42 -21.69 -49.16
N SER A 1194 13.44 -22.67 -48.28
CA SER A 1194 14.45 -22.83 -47.24
C SER A 1194 14.69 -24.30 -46.88
N LEU A 1195 15.85 -24.54 -46.27
CA LEU A 1195 16.26 -25.83 -45.73
C LEU A 1195 16.89 -25.57 -44.36
N THR A 1196 16.52 -26.35 -43.36
CA THR A 1196 17.15 -26.32 -42.03
C THR A 1196 17.45 -27.75 -41.60
N CYS A 1197 18.66 -27.97 -41.10
CA CYS A 1197 19.03 -29.21 -40.42
C CYS A 1197 18.78 -29.01 -38.92
N LEU A 1198 18.10 -29.98 -38.31
CA LEU A 1198 17.82 -30.05 -36.86
C LEU A 1198 18.80 -30.99 -36.18
#